data_AF-A0A2U1J0I9-F1
#
_entry.id   AF-A0A2U1J0I9-F1
#
_cell.length_a   1.000
_cell.length_b   1.000
_cell.length_c   1.000
_cell.angle_alpha   90.00
_cell.angle_beta   90.00
_cell.angle_gamma   90.00
#
_symmetry.space_group_name_H-M   'P 1'
#
loop_
_entity.id
_entity.type
_entity.pdbx_description
1 polymer ?
#
loop_
_entity_poly.entity_id
_entity_poly.type
_entity_poly.pdbx_seq_one_letter_code
_entity_poly.pdbx_strand_id
1 'polypeptide(L)'
;MDSLPQNSSRFDATTFLSLQLNKNSNLSDLSNSLLTQKILNQEKLKVLIDTKYNHFSSVSPKINNFHQITNNSASKISLVSIQAQELKTKLDASLSEINDTILYKNQINETKKALSSFVQIERILQRLERTASSTTPDSHPLIHTSDTIKELGRAAADLTKLKYLAIRYKKYPFISKSSDRINSVNLKIISKLDQLFLDILNEWISVAPEYHEHNLLTTETAHDVDKTQDILDTFTQALWAYHLLEKADQAESLIRKSLIGPKIKKAIEKVGLKKGEITVDTLTFSKILEGILSDLIIFVQPLQHLVNTHLINTNIDIAVFSAWAEFAFITLSSMPTLFVPGIPHRFQANYSKAEEFVSRFLDSVCIFEDSIERLCNSDIYIEWWKKWHLPAYFAIRQRNIVERITKKMVTNEEYNTENKLLVESILGEIWDKNTFIDLLSYRWWKLTLQIIQHYNSYTENAMNQFNKSFAESKNQTAQLFKKESIIIKSTKPLILLINDINGVISSFNNLFKFSIIPMILGTEDKDFETPDLHPSSNLKQNLVINTESKDTQLSKILQQSADFVNSMLTKNIDNGINILVEFTFALCKEHATQIKQIPSMYRHTNRKMPNKCSDFVGVIFQPLEIIYNLATMESGTDKLMNEQTLLYRDSEQVANQSQNQVCSTKMISKSKDNYFMMFHITTI
;
A
#
# COMPACT_ATOMS: atom_id res chain seq x y z
N MET A 1 2.43 -19.25 86.99
CA MET A 1 2.47 -19.11 88.45
C MET A 1 1.70 -17.87 88.80
N ASP A 2 0.47 -18.05 89.27
CA ASP A 2 -0.28 -17.01 89.97
C ASP A 2 0.23 -16.90 91.42
N SER A 3 0.20 -15.66 91.91
CA SER A 3 0.66 -15.20 93.22
C SER A 3 -0.25 -15.63 94.38
N LEU A 4 0.35 -15.90 95.55
CA LEU A 4 -0.34 -15.93 96.85
C LEU A 4 0.24 -14.87 97.80
N PRO A 5 -0.59 -14.12 98.55
CA PRO A 5 -0.16 -13.04 99.44
C PRO A 5 0.11 -13.50 100.88
N GLN A 6 0.98 -12.76 101.60
CA GLN A 6 1.30 -12.96 103.02
C GLN A 6 0.46 -12.09 103.96
N ASN A 7 0.16 -12.68 105.12
CA ASN A 7 -0.67 -12.23 106.23
C ASN A 7 -0.12 -11.07 107.09
N SER A 8 -1.07 -10.27 107.58
CA SER A 8 -1.14 -9.43 108.80
C SER A 8 -0.99 -10.27 110.09
N SER A 9 -0.91 -9.82 111.35
CA SER A 9 -0.94 -8.54 112.08
C SER A 9 -0.66 -8.89 113.55
N ARG A 10 -0.23 -7.88 114.32
CA ARG A 10 0.16 -7.84 115.74
C ARG A 10 -1.03 -8.08 116.71
N PHE A 11 -0.78 -8.75 117.84
CA PHE A 11 -1.74 -9.06 118.92
C PHE A 11 -1.98 -7.86 119.89
N ASP A 12 -3.22 -7.65 120.34
CA ASP A 12 -3.65 -6.56 121.23
C ASP A 12 -4.05 -7.08 122.63
N ALA A 13 -3.51 -6.45 123.68
CA ALA A 13 -3.53 -6.93 125.07
C ALA A 13 -4.84 -6.63 125.81
N THR A 14 -5.63 -5.66 125.34
CA THR A 14 -6.90 -5.28 125.99
C THR A 14 -8.01 -6.29 125.73
N THR A 15 -7.99 -6.95 124.56
CA THR A 15 -8.93 -8.02 124.19
C THR A 15 -8.67 -9.32 124.98
N PHE A 16 -7.42 -9.56 125.37
CA PHE A 16 -7.06 -10.74 126.16
C PHE A 16 -7.63 -10.65 127.59
N LEU A 17 -7.62 -9.45 128.19
CA LEU A 17 -8.07 -9.25 129.57
C LEU A 17 -9.61 -9.25 129.71
N SER A 18 -10.37 -8.87 128.69
CA SER A 18 -11.84 -8.84 128.75
C SER A 18 -12.51 -10.20 128.54
N LEU A 19 -11.87 -11.13 127.81
CA LEU A 19 -12.44 -12.45 127.53
C LEU A 19 -12.27 -13.45 128.67
N GLN A 20 -11.23 -13.33 129.50
CA GLN A 20 -10.88 -14.39 130.47
C GLN A 20 -11.40 -14.18 131.89
N LEU A 21 -11.95 -13.03 132.24
CA LEU A 21 -12.42 -12.76 133.62
C LEU A 21 -13.86 -12.26 133.65
N ASN A 22 -14.77 -12.95 132.96
CA ASN A 22 -16.18 -12.91 133.36
C ASN A 22 -16.40 -13.97 134.45
N LYS A 23 -16.29 -13.51 135.69
CA LYS A 23 -17.02 -13.97 136.88
C LYS A 23 -16.95 -15.48 137.17
N ASN A 24 -15.80 -15.93 137.66
CA ASN A 24 -15.61 -16.78 138.87
C ASN A 24 -14.32 -17.64 138.78
N SER A 25 -13.12 -17.04 138.93
CA SER A 25 -11.87 -17.78 139.17
C SER A 25 -10.82 -16.90 139.90
N ASN A 26 -9.98 -17.52 140.74
CA ASN A 26 -9.13 -16.86 141.75
C ASN A 26 -7.72 -16.50 141.21
N LEU A 27 -7.10 -15.46 141.81
CA LEU A 27 -5.89 -14.75 141.31
C LEU A 27 -4.58 -15.58 141.18
N SER A 28 -4.49 -16.80 141.73
CA SER A 28 -3.24 -17.59 141.70
C SER A 28 -2.86 -18.12 140.31
N ASP A 29 -3.87 -18.42 139.49
CA ASP A 29 -3.67 -19.14 138.22
C ASP A 29 -3.03 -18.23 137.15
N LEU A 30 -3.24 -16.91 137.25
CA LEU A 30 -2.67 -15.95 136.30
C LEU A 30 -1.14 -15.80 136.46
N SER A 31 -0.62 -15.88 137.69
CA SER A 31 0.81 -15.68 137.97
C SER A 31 1.68 -16.82 137.40
N ASN A 32 1.23 -18.06 137.58
CA ASN A 32 1.94 -19.24 137.07
C ASN A 32 2.01 -19.26 135.53
N SER A 33 0.98 -18.75 134.85
CA SER A 33 0.95 -18.72 133.39
C SER A 33 2.02 -17.79 132.80
N LEU A 34 2.27 -16.63 133.42
CA LEU A 34 3.26 -15.66 132.92
C LEU A 34 4.72 -16.13 133.05
N LEU A 35 5.08 -16.78 134.16
CA LEU A 35 6.47 -17.24 134.36
C LEU A 35 6.86 -18.32 133.34
N THR A 36 5.92 -19.19 133.00
CA THR A 36 6.10 -20.29 132.05
C THR A 36 6.42 -19.76 130.63
N GLN A 37 5.81 -18.64 130.22
CA GLN A 37 6.04 -18.07 128.88
C GLN A 37 7.45 -17.47 128.69
N LYS A 38 8.08 -16.94 129.74
CA LYS A 38 9.42 -16.33 129.63
C LYS A 38 10.49 -17.38 129.31
N ILE A 39 10.43 -18.54 129.97
CA ILE A 39 11.40 -19.63 129.79
C ILE A 39 11.33 -20.18 128.36
N LEU A 40 10.12 -20.37 127.84
CA LEU A 40 9.88 -20.87 126.48
C LEU A 40 10.57 -20.01 125.40
N ASN A 41 10.56 -18.68 125.57
CA ASN A 41 11.12 -17.77 124.57
C ASN A 41 12.66 -17.79 124.53
N GLN A 42 13.34 -18.04 125.65
CA GLN A 42 14.80 -18.16 125.65
C GLN A 42 15.29 -19.43 124.95
N GLU A 43 14.59 -20.55 125.15
CA GLU A 43 14.91 -21.81 124.45
C GLU A 43 14.76 -21.66 122.93
N LYS A 44 13.69 -21.00 122.47
CA LYS A 44 13.45 -20.77 121.03
C LYS A 44 14.58 -20.00 120.35
N LEU A 45 15.16 -19.01 121.02
CA LEU A 45 16.21 -18.19 120.40
C LEU A 45 17.50 -19.00 120.19
N LYS A 46 17.87 -19.85 121.15
CA LYS A 46 19.10 -20.65 121.10
C LYS A 46 19.05 -21.67 119.97
N VAL A 47 17.91 -22.34 119.81
CA VAL A 47 17.65 -23.27 118.70
C VAL A 47 17.79 -22.60 117.33
N LEU A 48 17.42 -21.32 117.23
CA LEU A 48 17.45 -20.56 115.98
C LEU A 48 18.87 -20.23 115.50
N ILE A 49 19.81 -20.02 116.43
CA ILE A 49 21.21 -19.76 116.08
C ILE A 49 21.87 -21.05 115.57
N ASP A 50 21.71 -22.15 116.31
CA ASP A 50 22.32 -23.43 115.95
C ASP A 50 21.80 -23.95 114.60
N THR A 51 20.51 -23.76 114.32
CA THR A 51 19.93 -24.14 113.01
C THR A 51 20.51 -23.35 111.85
N LYS A 52 20.75 -22.04 112.02
CA LYS A 52 21.31 -21.20 110.94
C LYS A 52 22.77 -21.52 110.63
N TYR A 53 23.59 -21.80 111.65
CA TYR A 53 25.00 -22.14 111.44
C TYR A 53 25.16 -23.51 110.75
N ASN A 54 24.39 -24.51 111.19
CA ASN A 54 24.36 -25.83 110.54
C ASN A 54 23.93 -25.76 109.07
N HIS A 55 22.99 -24.86 108.76
CA HIS A 55 22.58 -24.65 107.38
C HIS A 55 23.74 -24.15 106.50
N PHE A 56 24.57 -23.23 106.98
CA PHE A 56 25.68 -22.68 106.17
C PHE A 56 26.82 -23.68 105.96
N SER A 57 27.19 -24.43 107.00
CA SER A 57 28.22 -25.49 106.89
C SER A 57 27.83 -26.58 105.86
N SER A 58 26.53 -26.89 105.76
CA SER A 58 26.02 -27.89 104.81
C SER A 58 26.04 -27.47 103.33
N VAL A 59 26.34 -26.20 103.00
CA VAL A 59 26.31 -25.69 101.62
C VAL A 59 27.63 -25.88 100.87
N SER A 60 28.77 -25.78 101.55
CA SER A 60 30.09 -25.94 100.91
C SER A 60 30.30 -27.31 100.22
N PRO A 61 29.90 -28.45 100.81
CA PRO A 61 29.99 -29.75 100.14
C PRO A 61 29.07 -29.86 98.91
N LYS A 62 27.91 -29.18 98.94
CA LYS A 62 26.94 -29.20 97.83
C LYS A 62 27.49 -28.48 96.60
N ILE A 63 28.28 -27.42 96.79
CA ILE A 63 28.91 -26.67 95.69
C ILE A 63 30.00 -27.53 95.01
N ASN A 64 30.84 -28.24 95.77
CA ASN A 64 31.83 -29.14 95.19
C ASN A 64 31.20 -30.30 94.41
N ASN A 65 30.10 -30.87 94.92
CA ASN A 65 29.37 -31.91 94.20
C ASN A 65 28.73 -31.35 92.91
N PHE A 66 28.22 -30.12 92.94
CA PHE A 66 27.71 -29.45 91.74
C PHE A 66 28.79 -29.32 90.66
N HIS A 67 30.02 -28.90 91.00
CA HIS A 67 31.13 -28.85 90.03
C HIS A 67 31.48 -30.22 89.44
N GLN A 68 31.46 -31.29 90.23
CA GLN A 68 31.65 -32.65 89.71
C GLN A 68 30.52 -33.07 88.76
N ILE A 69 29.27 -32.75 89.10
CA ILE A 69 28.12 -33.01 88.24
C ILE A 69 28.23 -32.19 86.94
N THR A 70 28.64 -30.92 87.00
CA THR A 70 28.84 -30.07 85.82
C THR A 70 29.95 -30.59 84.91
N ASN A 71 31.08 -31.04 85.47
CA ASN A 71 32.16 -31.63 84.69
C ASN A 71 31.74 -32.98 84.08
N ASN A 72 31.00 -33.81 84.81
CA ASN A 72 30.45 -35.06 84.28
C ASN A 72 29.36 -34.83 83.22
N SER A 73 28.58 -33.76 83.32
CA SER A 73 27.63 -33.39 82.28
C SER A 73 28.34 -32.84 81.04
N ALA A 74 29.40 -32.04 81.22
CA ALA A 74 30.22 -31.53 80.13
C ALA A 74 30.90 -32.67 79.34
N SER A 75 31.42 -33.69 80.04
CA SER A 75 32.03 -34.86 79.39
C SER A 75 31.01 -35.72 78.64
N LYS A 76 29.80 -35.90 79.18
CA LYS A 76 28.69 -36.56 78.47
C LYS A 76 28.24 -35.77 77.24
N ILE A 77 28.16 -34.44 77.33
CA ILE A 77 27.82 -33.57 76.20
C ILE A 77 28.90 -33.67 75.12
N SER A 78 30.19 -33.70 75.50
CA SER A 78 31.27 -33.90 74.52
C SER A 78 31.19 -35.29 73.86
N LEU A 79 30.85 -36.34 74.60
CA LEU A 79 30.68 -37.69 74.06
C LEU A 79 29.52 -37.74 73.06
N VAL A 80 28.37 -37.17 73.40
CA VAL A 80 27.21 -37.08 72.51
C VAL A 80 27.54 -36.23 71.27
N SER A 81 28.31 -35.15 71.43
CA SER A 81 28.76 -34.34 70.30
C SER A 81 29.67 -35.13 69.36
N ILE A 82 30.56 -35.99 69.90
CA ILE A 82 31.42 -36.86 69.09
C ILE A 82 30.57 -37.90 68.36
N GLN A 83 29.62 -38.54 69.04
CA GLN A 83 28.71 -39.52 68.41
C GLN A 83 27.83 -38.88 67.33
N ALA A 84 27.31 -37.67 67.58
CA ALA A 84 26.54 -36.91 66.59
C ALA A 84 27.41 -36.53 65.38
N GLN A 85 28.68 -36.17 65.59
CA GLN A 85 29.61 -35.89 64.51
C GLN A 85 29.93 -37.16 63.71
N GLU A 86 30.14 -38.31 64.37
CA GLU A 86 30.35 -39.59 63.70
C GLU A 86 29.13 -40.00 62.86
N LEU A 87 27.91 -39.88 63.42
CA LEU A 87 26.67 -40.11 62.68
C LEU A 87 26.52 -39.17 61.49
N LYS A 88 26.87 -37.89 61.67
CA LYS A 88 26.86 -36.93 60.56
C LYS A 88 27.82 -37.35 59.45
N THR A 89 29.05 -37.75 59.79
CA THR A 89 30.01 -38.23 58.78
C THR A 89 29.55 -39.50 58.06
N LYS A 90 28.90 -40.43 58.78
CA LYS A 90 28.31 -41.63 58.15
C LYS A 90 27.13 -41.28 57.24
N LEU A 91 26.27 -40.35 57.67
CA LEU A 91 25.15 -39.88 56.86
C LEU A 91 25.63 -39.15 55.60
N ASP A 92 26.63 -38.29 55.72
CA ASP A 92 27.23 -37.58 54.58
C ASP A 92 27.88 -38.57 53.60
N ALA A 93 28.54 -39.63 54.10
CA ALA A 93 29.07 -40.70 53.26
C ALA A 93 27.96 -41.47 52.53
N SER A 94 26.88 -41.85 53.22
CA SER A 94 25.72 -42.49 52.59
C SER A 94 24.99 -41.58 51.60
N LEU A 95 24.89 -40.28 51.85
CA LEU A 95 24.34 -39.31 50.91
C LEU A 95 25.21 -39.18 49.66
N SER A 96 26.54 -39.19 49.81
CA SER A 96 27.47 -39.21 48.67
C SER A 96 27.28 -40.47 47.83
N GLU A 97 27.19 -41.64 48.46
CA GLU A 97 26.96 -42.91 47.77
C GLU A 97 25.61 -42.93 47.03
N ILE A 98 24.55 -42.42 47.65
CA ILE A 98 23.23 -42.28 47.00
C ILE A 98 23.33 -41.33 45.79
N ASN A 99 24.04 -40.20 45.91
CA ASN A 99 24.22 -39.29 44.78
C ASN A 99 25.00 -39.94 43.64
N ASP A 100 26.05 -40.70 43.93
CA ASP A 100 26.82 -41.44 42.93
C ASP A 100 25.97 -42.50 42.22
N THR A 101 25.13 -43.23 42.97
CA THR A 101 24.19 -44.19 42.38
C THR A 101 23.11 -43.53 41.53
N ILE A 102 22.63 -42.33 41.89
CA ILE A 102 21.69 -41.53 41.09
C ILE A 102 22.36 -41.09 39.78
N LEU A 103 23.60 -40.60 39.84
CA LEU A 103 24.36 -40.21 38.65
C LEU A 103 24.56 -41.41 37.71
N TYR A 104 24.94 -42.57 38.25
CA TYR A 104 25.09 -43.79 37.47
C TYR A 104 23.76 -44.26 36.85
N LYS A 105 22.65 -44.21 37.61
CA LYS A 105 21.31 -44.52 37.09
C LYS A 105 20.87 -43.58 35.98
N ASN A 106 21.21 -42.29 36.07
CA ASN A 106 20.92 -41.31 35.03
C ASN A 106 21.70 -41.62 33.75
N GLN A 107 22.99 -41.94 33.85
CA GLN A 107 23.81 -42.37 32.72
C GLN A 107 23.23 -43.63 32.06
N ILE A 108 22.83 -44.64 32.84
CA ILE A 108 22.16 -45.85 32.31
C ILE A 108 20.84 -45.49 31.60
N ASN A 109 20.04 -44.58 32.17
CA ASN A 109 18.79 -44.18 31.53
C ASN A 109 19.03 -43.43 30.21
N GLU A 110 20.08 -42.63 30.11
CA GLU A 110 20.46 -41.98 28.87
C GLU A 110 20.92 -42.98 27.80
N THR A 111 21.78 -43.94 28.17
CA THR A 111 22.22 -44.99 27.23
C THR A 111 21.05 -45.88 26.80
N LYS A 112 20.14 -46.24 27.72
CA LYS A 112 18.93 -46.99 27.40
C LYS A 112 18.01 -46.24 26.42
N LYS A 113 17.83 -44.93 26.61
CA LYS A 113 17.05 -44.07 25.68
C LYS A 113 17.71 -44.00 24.30
N ALA A 114 19.04 -43.89 24.25
CA ALA A 114 19.79 -43.90 22.99
C ALA A 114 19.65 -45.24 22.25
N LEU A 115 19.79 -46.37 22.95
CA LEU A 115 19.61 -47.71 22.39
C LEU A 115 18.18 -47.96 21.90
N SER A 116 17.18 -47.55 22.68
CA SER A 116 15.77 -47.62 22.24
C SER A 116 15.51 -46.81 20.97
N SER A 117 16.17 -45.64 20.84
CA SER A 117 16.09 -44.80 19.66
C SER A 117 16.79 -45.44 18.46
N PHE A 118 17.94 -46.12 18.66
CA PHE A 118 18.61 -46.88 17.61
C PHE A 118 17.73 -48.01 17.06
N VAL A 119 17.12 -48.81 17.94
CA VAL A 119 16.19 -49.87 17.53
C VAL A 119 15.00 -49.30 16.76
N GLN A 120 14.50 -48.13 17.18
CA GLN A 120 13.43 -47.44 16.46
C GLN A 120 13.87 -46.96 15.08
N ILE A 121 15.06 -46.36 14.96
CA ILE A 121 15.63 -45.92 13.67
C ILE A 121 15.80 -47.12 12.73
N GLU A 122 16.40 -48.23 13.17
CA GLU A 122 16.58 -49.42 12.33
C GLU A 122 15.23 -50.05 11.91
N ARG A 123 14.22 -50.08 12.78
CA ARG A 123 12.88 -50.57 12.41
C ARG A 123 12.21 -49.70 11.35
N ILE A 124 12.27 -48.37 11.52
CA ILE A 124 11.73 -47.43 10.53
C ILE A 124 12.49 -47.54 9.22
N LEU A 125 13.82 -47.63 9.29
CA LEU A 125 14.68 -47.72 8.12
C LEU A 125 14.47 -49.04 7.35
N GLN A 126 14.30 -50.18 8.03
CA GLN A 126 13.93 -51.44 7.40
C GLN A 126 12.55 -51.38 6.73
N ARG A 127 11.58 -50.70 7.36
CA ARG A 127 10.25 -50.48 6.74
C ARG A 127 10.37 -49.62 5.49
N LEU A 128 11.12 -48.53 5.55
CA LEU A 128 11.34 -47.63 4.41
C LEU A 128 12.13 -48.30 3.29
N GLU A 129 13.14 -49.11 3.60
CA GLU A 129 13.88 -49.91 2.61
C GLU A 129 12.96 -50.90 1.89
N ARG A 130 11.99 -51.51 2.59
CA ARG A 130 10.97 -52.38 1.97
C ARG A 130 10.04 -51.59 1.06
N THR A 131 9.52 -50.44 1.50
CA THR A 131 8.65 -49.58 0.68
C THR A 131 9.38 -49.00 -0.53
N ALA A 132 10.67 -48.67 -0.38
CA ALA A 132 11.53 -48.20 -1.47
C ALA A 132 11.89 -49.33 -2.46
N SER A 133 11.92 -50.59 -2.00
CA SER A 133 12.29 -51.75 -2.82
C SER A 133 11.10 -52.49 -3.42
N SER A 134 9.86 -52.16 -3.06
CA SER A 134 8.69 -52.76 -3.70
C SER A 134 8.66 -52.34 -5.17
N THR A 135 8.88 -53.31 -6.07
CA THR A 135 8.68 -53.14 -7.51
C THR A 135 7.21 -52.82 -7.77
N THR A 136 6.95 -51.78 -8.55
CA THR A 136 5.64 -51.52 -9.13
C THR A 136 5.25 -52.75 -9.95
N PRO A 137 4.16 -53.47 -9.62
CA PRO A 137 3.67 -54.55 -10.46
C PRO A 137 3.19 -53.91 -11.77
N ASP A 138 3.70 -54.40 -12.89
CA ASP A 138 3.13 -54.12 -14.20
C ASP A 138 1.64 -54.45 -14.18
N SER A 139 0.82 -53.59 -14.80
CA SER A 139 -0.59 -53.82 -15.16
C SER A 139 -1.65 -53.83 -14.04
N HIS A 140 -2.04 -52.65 -13.52
CA HIS A 140 -3.45 -52.20 -13.30
C HIS A 140 -3.46 -50.75 -12.72
N PRO A 141 -4.11 -49.73 -13.35
CA PRO A 141 -3.62 -48.34 -13.24
C PRO A 141 -4.08 -47.51 -12.03
N LEU A 142 -5.30 -47.66 -11.49
CA LEU A 142 -5.87 -46.65 -10.57
C LEU A 142 -5.87 -47.03 -9.08
N ILE A 143 -6.10 -48.31 -8.74
CA ILE A 143 -6.21 -48.73 -7.33
C ILE A 143 -4.81 -48.88 -6.70
N HIS A 144 -3.86 -49.44 -7.46
CA HIS A 144 -2.50 -49.65 -6.96
C HIS A 144 -1.68 -48.35 -6.87
N THR A 145 -1.95 -47.34 -7.72
CA THR A 145 -1.28 -46.03 -7.66
C THR A 145 -1.72 -45.24 -6.43
N SER A 146 -3.03 -45.18 -6.13
CA SER A 146 -3.54 -44.54 -4.91
C SER A 146 -2.97 -45.19 -3.64
N ASP A 147 -2.96 -46.53 -3.55
CA ASP A 147 -2.42 -47.23 -2.39
C ASP A 147 -0.90 -47.06 -2.24
N THR A 148 -0.15 -47.11 -3.34
CA THR A 148 1.30 -46.87 -3.30
C THR A 148 1.65 -45.43 -2.94
N ILE A 149 0.83 -44.45 -3.32
CA ILE A 149 1.01 -43.04 -2.93
C ILE A 149 0.67 -42.84 -1.45
N LYS A 150 -0.36 -43.51 -0.92
CA LYS A 150 -0.62 -43.52 0.53
C LYS A 150 0.54 -44.16 1.30
N GLU A 151 1.10 -45.24 0.79
CA GLU A 151 2.31 -45.86 1.36
C GLU A 151 3.52 -44.93 1.29
N LEU A 152 3.70 -44.20 0.20
CA LEU A 152 4.77 -43.20 0.05
C LEU A 152 4.55 -41.98 0.95
N GLY A 153 3.32 -41.52 1.15
CA GLY A 153 2.99 -40.46 2.11
C GLY A 153 3.29 -40.89 3.56
N ARG A 154 2.97 -42.15 3.91
CA ARG A 154 3.38 -42.75 5.20
C ARG A 154 4.89 -42.88 5.31
N ALA A 155 5.57 -43.27 4.24
CA ALA A 155 7.02 -43.35 4.18
C ALA A 155 7.69 -41.97 4.30
N ALA A 156 7.09 -40.92 3.74
CA ALA A 156 7.53 -39.54 3.88
C ALA A 156 7.42 -39.09 5.35
N ALA A 157 6.30 -39.34 6.02
CA ALA A 157 6.14 -39.03 7.45
C ALA A 157 7.16 -39.77 8.34
N ASP A 158 7.41 -41.05 8.02
CA ASP A 158 8.44 -41.87 8.66
C ASP A 158 9.85 -41.33 8.44
N LEU A 159 10.16 -40.87 7.22
CA LEU A 159 11.43 -40.23 6.88
C LEU A 159 11.62 -38.92 7.65
N THR A 160 10.59 -38.09 7.77
CA THR A 160 10.67 -36.83 8.55
C THR A 160 10.93 -37.11 10.01
N LYS A 161 10.23 -38.10 10.59
CA LYS A 161 10.49 -38.57 11.96
C LYS A 161 11.91 -39.10 12.13
N LEU A 162 12.41 -39.83 11.15
CA LEU A 162 13.75 -40.40 11.16
C LEU A 162 14.83 -39.31 11.00
N LYS A 163 14.62 -38.28 10.16
CA LYS A 163 15.50 -37.10 10.05
C LYS A 163 15.58 -36.36 11.37
N TYR A 164 14.45 -36.15 12.05
CA TYR A 164 14.42 -35.54 13.39
C TYR A 164 15.21 -36.37 14.42
N LEU A 165 15.02 -37.69 14.44
CA LEU A 165 15.76 -38.58 15.33
C LEU A 165 17.27 -38.57 15.02
N ALA A 166 17.66 -38.52 13.76
CA ALA A 166 19.05 -38.43 13.34
C ALA A 166 19.72 -37.13 13.82
N ILE A 167 19.00 -35.99 13.75
CA ILE A 167 19.50 -34.69 14.26
C ILE A 167 19.65 -34.71 15.78
N ARG A 168 18.61 -35.19 16.51
CA ARG A 168 18.57 -35.21 17.97
C ARG A 168 19.70 -36.03 18.61
N TYR A 169 20.11 -37.11 17.94
CA TYR A 169 21.10 -38.06 18.45
C TYR A 169 22.45 -38.00 17.71
N LYS A 170 22.73 -36.93 16.96
CA LYS A 170 23.95 -36.73 16.15
C LYS A 170 25.27 -37.05 16.86
N LYS A 171 25.32 -36.98 18.20
CA LYS A 171 26.49 -37.30 19.03
C LYS A 171 26.94 -38.77 18.94
N TYR A 172 26.09 -39.68 18.49
CA TYR A 172 26.39 -41.11 18.50
C TYR A 172 26.92 -41.64 17.14
N PRO A 173 27.99 -42.47 17.14
CA PRO A 173 28.62 -43.00 15.91
C PRO A 173 27.73 -43.88 15.02
N PHE A 174 26.64 -44.45 15.55
CA PHE A 174 25.76 -45.29 14.74
C PHE A 174 24.94 -44.46 13.73
N ILE A 175 24.65 -43.18 14.04
CA ILE A 175 23.90 -42.30 13.13
C ILE A 175 24.72 -41.90 11.92
N SER A 176 26.03 -41.72 12.04
CA SER A 176 26.87 -41.46 10.85
C SER A 176 26.83 -42.64 9.88
N LYS A 177 26.78 -43.88 10.38
CA LYS A 177 26.62 -45.08 9.53
C LYS A 177 25.21 -45.23 8.96
N SER A 178 24.16 -44.88 9.71
CA SER A 178 22.79 -44.93 9.21
C SER A 178 22.47 -43.76 8.28
N SER A 179 23.17 -42.61 8.37
CA SER A 179 22.90 -41.41 7.58
C SER A 179 23.00 -41.64 6.07
N ASP A 180 23.99 -42.41 5.62
CA ASP A 180 24.14 -42.74 4.20
C ASP A 180 23.00 -43.62 3.69
N ARG A 181 22.55 -44.58 4.51
CA ARG A 181 21.37 -45.41 4.22
C ARG A 181 20.10 -44.55 4.15
N ILE A 182 19.94 -43.62 5.10
CA ILE A 182 18.81 -42.69 5.15
C ILE A 182 18.76 -41.82 3.89
N ASN A 183 19.91 -41.29 3.46
CA ASN A 183 19.99 -40.48 2.25
C ASN A 183 19.69 -41.31 0.99
N SER A 184 20.20 -42.54 0.90
CA SER A 184 19.91 -43.44 -0.23
C SER A 184 18.42 -43.78 -0.32
N VAL A 185 17.79 -44.09 0.82
CA VAL A 185 16.35 -44.37 0.90
C VAL A 185 15.52 -43.12 0.55
N ASN A 186 15.92 -41.95 1.04
CA ASN A 186 15.27 -40.68 0.72
C ASN A 186 15.30 -40.40 -0.80
N LEU A 187 16.45 -40.58 -1.46
CA LEU A 187 16.56 -40.42 -2.91
C LEU A 187 15.71 -41.43 -3.69
N LYS A 188 15.66 -42.69 -3.26
CA LYS A 188 14.80 -43.72 -3.89
C LYS A 188 13.33 -43.38 -3.76
N ILE A 189 12.88 -42.97 -2.57
CA ILE A 189 11.49 -42.58 -2.31
C ILE A 189 11.11 -41.36 -3.17
N ILE A 190 11.96 -40.34 -3.22
CA ILE A 190 11.74 -39.17 -4.08
C ILE A 190 11.66 -39.59 -5.54
N SER A 191 12.59 -40.40 -6.05
CA SER A 191 12.56 -40.83 -7.45
C SER A 191 11.30 -41.64 -7.80
N LYS A 192 10.80 -42.48 -6.88
CA LYS A 192 9.57 -43.25 -7.07
C LYS A 192 8.34 -42.34 -7.03
N LEU A 193 8.34 -41.35 -6.14
CA LEU A 193 7.29 -40.33 -6.07
C LEU A 193 7.28 -39.46 -7.34
N ASP A 194 8.44 -39.10 -7.88
CA ASP A 194 8.56 -38.34 -9.14
C ASP A 194 7.96 -39.12 -10.32
N GLN A 195 8.26 -40.41 -10.46
CA GLN A 195 7.70 -41.24 -11.54
C GLN A 195 6.18 -41.36 -11.42
N LEU A 196 5.66 -41.71 -10.24
CA LEU A 196 4.22 -41.82 -10.02
C LEU A 196 3.51 -40.47 -10.21
N PHE A 197 4.12 -39.37 -9.77
CA PHE A 197 3.55 -38.05 -9.96
C PHE A 197 3.48 -37.64 -11.43
N LEU A 198 4.47 -38.03 -12.24
CA LEU A 198 4.42 -37.85 -13.69
C LEU A 198 3.31 -38.70 -14.34
N ASP A 199 3.11 -39.93 -13.88
CA ASP A 199 2.02 -40.78 -14.37
C ASP A 199 0.65 -40.18 -14.05
N ILE A 200 0.43 -39.69 -12.81
CA ILE A 200 -0.80 -38.96 -12.42
C ILE A 200 -1.01 -37.72 -13.30
N LEU A 201 0.05 -36.95 -13.55
CA LEU A 201 -0.05 -35.76 -14.40
C LEU A 201 -0.41 -36.11 -15.84
N ASN A 202 0.10 -37.22 -16.37
CA ASN A 202 -0.26 -37.70 -17.71
C ASN A 202 -1.72 -38.14 -17.78
N GLU A 203 -2.21 -38.83 -16.75
CA GLU A 203 -3.64 -39.17 -16.63
C GLU A 203 -4.50 -37.90 -16.53
N TRP A 204 -4.11 -36.93 -15.70
CA TRP A 204 -4.80 -35.64 -15.58
C TRP A 204 -4.87 -34.88 -16.91
N ILE A 205 -3.80 -34.88 -17.71
CA ILE A 205 -3.78 -34.26 -19.04
C ILE A 205 -4.86 -34.84 -19.96
N SER A 206 -5.20 -36.12 -19.79
CA SER A 206 -6.24 -36.79 -20.60
C SER A 206 -7.66 -36.46 -20.13
N VAL A 207 -7.88 -36.32 -18.82
CA VAL A 207 -9.21 -36.15 -18.21
C VAL A 207 -9.62 -34.68 -18.03
N ALA A 208 -8.68 -33.76 -17.86
CA ALA A 208 -8.95 -32.36 -17.53
C ALA A 208 -9.90 -31.61 -18.51
N PRO A 209 -9.86 -31.83 -19.84
CA PRO A 209 -10.81 -31.19 -20.76
C PRO A 209 -12.26 -31.61 -20.51
N GLU A 210 -12.49 -32.91 -20.30
CA GLU A 210 -13.82 -33.47 -20.01
C GLU A 210 -14.32 -32.95 -18.66
N TYR A 211 -13.44 -32.89 -17.65
CA TYR A 211 -13.77 -32.32 -16.35
C TYR A 211 -14.21 -30.84 -16.43
N HIS A 212 -13.53 -30.04 -17.28
CA HIS A 212 -13.90 -28.64 -17.48
C HIS A 212 -15.27 -28.49 -18.16
N GLU A 213 -15.56 -29.30 -19.18
CA GLU A 213 -16.88 -29.29 -19.84
C GLU A 213 -18.01 -29.72 -18.89
N HIS A 214 -17.78 -30.75 -18.06
CA HIS A 214 -18.74 -31.21 -17.06
C HIS A 214 -19.00 -30.20 -15.94
N ASN A 215 -17.99 -29.42 -15.52
CA ASN A 215 -18.20 -28.36 -14.51
C ASN A 215 -18.95 -27.13 -15.08
N LEU A 216 -19.00 -26.94 -16.40
CA LEU A 216 -19.81 -25.91 -17.05
C LEU A 216 -21.28 -26.33 -17.27
N LEU A 217 -21.52 -27.62 -17.48
CA LEU A 217 -22.85 -28.20 -17.74
C LEU A 217 -23.33 -28.92 -16.47
N THR A 218 -24.21 -28.29 -15.70
CA THR A 218 -24.78 -28.81 -14.44
C THR A 218 -25.69 -30.03 -14.63
N THR A 219 -25.22 -31.13 -15.24
CA THR A 219 -26.01 -32.34 -15.51
C THR A 219 -25.27 -33.61 -15.11
N GLU A 220 -25.69 -34.12 -13.95
CA GLU A 220 -25.77 -35.51 -13.47
C GLU A 220 -25.29 -36.62 -14.42
N THR A 221 -24.01 -36.99 -14.31
CA THR A 221 -23.57 -38.37 -14.58
C THR A 221 -22.64 -38.81 -13.44
N ALA A 222 -23.19 -39.56 -12.48
CA ALA A 222 -22.54 -39.85 -11.20
C ALA A 222 -21.33 -40.81 -11.26
N HIS A 223 -21.01 -41.42 -12.41
CA HIS A 223 -20.02 -42.50 -12.50
C HIS A 223 -18.64 -42.06 -13.03
N ASP A 224 -18.56 -41.02 -13.86
CA ASP A 224 -17.27 -40.47 -14.34
C ASP A 224 -16.70 -39.38 -13.41
N VAL A 225 -17.55 -38.78 -12.57
CA VAL A 225 -17.14 -37.85 -11.49
C VAL A 225 -16.29 -38.56 -10.44
N ASP A 226 -16.60 -39.83 -10.12
CA ASP A 226 -15.91 -40.60 -9.08
C ASP A 226 -14.43 -40.86 -9.44
N LYS A 227 -14.15 -41.26 -10.69
CA LYS A 227 -12.78 -41.52 -11.16
C LYS A 227 -11.93 -40.25 -11.22
N THR A 228 -12.54 -39.15 -11.63
CA THR A 228 -11.82 -37.86 -11.71
C THR A 228 -11.48 -37.36 -10.31
N GLN A 229 -12.39 -37.53 -9.36
CA GLN A 229 -12.14 -37.20 -7.96
C GLN A 229 -11.06 -38.11 -7.34
N ASP A 230 -11.03 -39.40 -7.65
CA ASP A 230 -9.97 -40.31 -7.21
C ASP A 230 -8.57 -39.87 -7.69
N ILE A 231 -8.45 -39.38 -8.92
CA ILE A 231 -7.19 -38.84 -9.47
C ILE A 231 -6.78 -37.57 -8.70
N LEU A 232 -7.73 -36.68 -8.42
CA LEU A 232 -7.50 -35.43 -7.69
C LEU A 232 -7.12 -35.66 -6.22
N ASP A 233 -7.75 -36.64 -5.57
CA ASP A 233 -7.41 -37.06 -4.22
C ASP A 233 -6.01 -37.67 -4.16
N THR A 234 -5.68 -38.49 -5.17
CA THR A 234 -4.35 -39.10 -5.32
C THR A 234 -3.27 -38.05 -5.61
N PHE A 235 -3.58 -37.04 -6.41
CA PHE A 235 -2.73 -35.87 -6.64
C PHE A 235 -2.48 -35.07 -5.36
N THR A 236 -3.54 -34.80 -4.58
CA THR A 236 -3.45 -34.09 -3.29
C THR A 236 -2.57 -34.85 -2.30
N GLN A 237 -2.71 -36.18 -2.24
CA GLN A 237 -1.87 -37.04 -1.39
C GLN A 237 -0.40 -37.03 -1.83
N ALA A 238 -0.12 -36.99 -3.14
CA ALA A 238 1.23 -36.87 -3.66
C ALA A 238 1.86 -35.52 -3.29
N LEU A 239 1.14 -34.40 -3.45
CA LEU A 239 1.59 -33.08 -3.02
C LEU A 239 1.86 -33.01 -1.52
N TRP A 240 1.01 -33.65 -0.71
CA TRP A 240 1.25 -33.75 0.73
C TRP A 240 2.53 -34.53 1.07
N ALA A 241 2.81 -35.61 0.32
CA ALA A 241 4.07 -36.34 0.47
C ALA A 241 5.29 -35.48 0.12
N TYR A 242 5.24 -34.66 -0.94
CA TYR A 242 6.30 -33.69 -1.26
C TYR A 242 6.48 -32.63 -0.18
N HIS A 243 5.38 -32.13 0.39
CA HIS A 243 5.43 -31.18 1.50
C HIS A 243 6.15 -31.79 2.71
N LEU A 244 5.80 -33.01 3.12
CA LEU A 244 6.45 -33.73 4.22
C LEU A 244 7.95 -33.95 4.00
N LEU A 245 8.36 -34.16 2.75
CA LEU A 245 9.77 -34.36 2.37
C LEU A 245 10.56 -33.05 2.27
N GLU A 246 9.92 -31.89 2.47
CA GLU A 246 10.47 -30.54 2.26
C GLU A 246 10.95 -30.34 0.81
N LYS A 247 10.19 -30.89 -0.15
CA LYS A 247 10.49 -30.87 -1.60
C LYS A 247 9.32 -30.34 -2.44
N ALA A 248 8.58 -29.37 -1.93
CA ALA A 248 7.51 -28.67 -2.65
C ALA A 248 7.99 -28.12 -4.00
N ASP A 249 9.15 -27.47 -4.04
CA ASP A 249 9.75 -26.90 -5.25
C ASP A 249 9.96 -27.94 -6.37
N GLN A 250 10.20 -29.21 -6.02
CA GLN A 250 10.37 -30.28 -7.01
C GLN A 250 9.04 -30.62 -7.67
N ALA A 251 7.96 -30.76 -6.89
CA ALA A 251 6.62 -31.01 -7.41
C ALA A 251 6.16 -29.87 -8.33
N GLU A 252 6.36 -28.63 -7.90
CA GLU A 252 6.05 -27.45 -8.70
C GLU A 252 6.90 -27.42 -9.98
N SER A 253 8.20 -27.72 -9.91
CA SER A 253 9.04 -27.83 -11.10
C SER A 253 8.60 -28.95 -12.04
N LEU A 254 8.04 -30.06 -11.54
CA LEU A 254 7.52 -31.13 -12.38
C LEU A 254 6.27 -30.63 -13.12
N ILE A 255 5.27 -30.08 -12.42
CA ILE A 255 4.06 -29.50 -13.02
C ILE A 255 4.45 -28.44 -14.08
N ARG A 256 5.37 -27.55 -13.71
CA ARG A 256 5.91 -26.50 -14.58
C ARG A 256 6.41 -27.06 -15.91
N LYS A 257 7.21 -28.14 -15.89
CA LYS A 257 7.88 -28.69 -17.07
C LYS A 257 7.04 -29.71 -17.84
N SER A 258 6.22 -30.52 -17.17
CA SER A 258 5.46 -31.62 -17.80
C SER A 258 4.05 -31.18 -18.23
N LEU A 259 3.37 -30.34 -17.46
CA LEU A 259 2.01 -29.90 -17.74
C LEU A 259 2.00 -28.56 -18.49
N ILE A 260 2.64 -27.55 -17.93
CA ILE A 260 2.44 -26.14 -18.37
C ILE A 260 3.36 -25.80 -19.54
N GLY A 261 4.64 -26.16 -19.46
CA GLY A 261 5.64 -25.88 -20.49
C GLY A 261 5.23 -26.35 -21.90
N PRO A 262 4.77 -27.61 -22.09
CA PRO A 262 4.34 -28.10 -23.40
C PRO A 262 3.10 -27.37 -23.94
N LYS A 263 2.16 -26.97 -23.07
CA LYS A 263 0.94 -26.24 -23.47
C LYS A 263 1.28 -24.84 -23.96
N ILE A 264 2.11 -24.10 -23.23
CA ILE A 264 2.57 -22.76 -23.63
C ILE A 264 3.38 -22.84 -24.93
N LYS A 265 4.30 -23.80 -25.07
CA LYS A 265 5.05 -24.01 -26.33
C LYS A 265 4.13 -24.29 -27.50
N LYS A 266 3.15 -25.19 -27.33
CA LYS A 266 2.15 -25.50 -28.36
C LYS A 266 1.30 -24.28 -28.73
N ALA A 267 0.92 -23.45 -27.76
CA ALA A 267 0.19 -22.20 -28.01
C ALA A 267 1.01 -21.23 -28.87
N ILE A 268 2.31 -21.11 -28.60
CA ILE A 268 3.23 -20.27 -29.38
C ILE A 268 3.46 -20.86 -30.79
N GLU A 269 3.65 -22.17 -30.91
CA GLU A 269 3.87 -22.87 -32.19
C GLU A 269 2.65 -22.80 -33.11
N LYS A 270 1.44 -22.98 -32.56
CA LYS A 270 0.16 -22.89 -33.30
C LYS A 270 0.00 -21.55 -34.03
N VAL A 271 0.47 -20.47 -33.43
CA VAL A 271 0.32 -19.12 -33.95
C VAL A 271 1.45 -18.76 -34.94
N GLY A 272 2.59 -19.46 -34.87
CA GLY A 272 3.64 -19.40 -35.88
C GLY A 272 4.41 -18.07 -35.88
N LEU A 273 5.17 -17.80 -34.81
CA LEU A 273 6.04 -16.61 -34.74
C LEU A 273 7.06 -16.62 -35.90
N LYS A 274 6.96 -15.62 -36.79
CA LYS A 274 7.94 -15.44 -37.86
C LYS A 274 9.27 -14.99 -37.28
N LYS A 275 10.30 -15.83 -37.36
CA LYS A 275 11.67 -15.47 -36.95
C LYS A 275 12.16 -14.30 -37.82
N GLY A 276 12.45 -13.16 -37.18
CA GLY A 276 13.03 -11.98 -37.84
C GLY A 276 12.15 -10.73 -37.85
N GLU A 277 10.92 -10.76 -37.33
CA GLU A 277 10.14 -9.53 -37.15
C GLU A 277 10.69 -8.67 -36.00
N ILE A 278 10.70 -7.35 -36.23
CA ILE A 278 11.21 -6.34 -35.29
C ILE A 278 10.42 -6.36 -33.97
N THR A 279 9.12 -6.69 -34.03
CA THR A 279 8.19 -6.77 -32.89
C THR A 279 7.09 -7.80 -33.18
N VAL A 280 6.61 -8.51 -32.15
CA VAL A 280 5.45 -9.40 -32.27
C VAL A 280 4.18 -8.59 -32.57
N ASP A 281 3.40 -9.05 -33.55
CA ASP A 281 2.10 -8.47 -33.90
C ASP A 281 1.07 -8.63 -32.75
N THR A 282 0.23 -7.61 -32.55
CA THR A 282 -0.68 -7.53 -31.39
C THR A 282 -1.78 -8.58 -31.44
N LEU A 283 -2.35 -8.85 -32.61
CA LEU A 283 -3.38 -9.90 -32.75
C LEU A 283 -2.78 -11.28 -32.49
N THR A 284 -1.57 -11.51 -33.00
CA THR A 284 -0.77 -12.71 -32.76
C THR A 284 -0.51 -12.90 -31.26
N PHE A 285 -0.08 -11.85 -30.56
CA PHE A 285 0.17 -11.90 -29.12
C PHE A 285 -1.12 -12.13 -28.31
N SER A 286 -2.22 -11.45 -28.64
CA SER A 286 -3.54 -11.65 -27.99
C SER A 286 -3.99 -13.10 -28.08
N LYS A 287 -3.90 -13.72 -29.26
CA LYS A 287 -4.27 -15.13 -29.46
C LYS A 287 -3.39 -16.09 -28.65
N ILE A 288 -2.10 -15.80 -28.52
CA ILE A 288 -1.19 -16.59 -27.68
C ILE A 288 -1.64 -16.47 -26.21
N LEU A 289 -1.90 -15.27 -25.71
CA LEU A 289 -2.34 -15.04 -24.34
C LEU A 289 -3.69 -15.67 -24.03
N GLU A 290 -4.67 -15.55 -24.93
CA GLU A 290 -5.99 -16.17 -24.80
C GLU A 290 -5.89 -17.69 -24.79
N GLY A 291 -5.08 -18.28 -25.67
CA GLY A 291 -4.83 -19.72 -25.71
C GLY A 291 -4.15 -20.23 -24.44
N ILE A 292 -3.13 -19.51 -23.95
CA ILE A 292 -2.45 -19.83 -22.69
C ILE A 292 -3.43 -19.74 -21.53
N LEU A 293 -4.22 -18.67 -21.44
CA LEU A 293 -5.19 -18.48 -20.35
C LEU A 293 -6.24 -19.60 -20.35
N SER A 294 -6.76 -19.96 -21.54
CA SER A 294 -7.70 -21.08 -21.68
C SER A 294 -7.10 -22.41 -21.22
N ASP A 295 -5.87 -22.72 -21.63
CA ASP A 295 -5.18 -23.93 -21.16
C ASP A 295 -4.95 -23.88 -19.64
N LEU A 296 -4.59 -22.73 -19.06
CA LEU A 296 -4.39 -22.61 -17.61
C LEU A 296 -5.70 -22.77 -16.83
N ILE A 297 -6.82 -22.25 -17.33
CA ILE A 297 -8.14 -22.45 -16.73
C ILE A 297 -8.53 -23.93 -16.75
N ILE A 298 -8.30 -24.63 -17.87
CA ILE A 298 -8.67 -26.05 -17.98
C ILE A 298 -7.79 -26.93 -17.10
N PHE A 299 -6.47 -26.74 -17.15
CA PHE A 299 -5.52 -27.70 -16.57
C PHE A 299 -4.99 -27.31 -15.17
N VAL A 300 -4.94 -26.02 -14.84
CA VAL A 300 -4.31 -25.52 -13.59
C VAL A 300 -5.33 -25.05 -12.57
N GLN A 301 -6.41 -24.38 -12.97
CA GLN A 301 -7.42 -23.87 -12.02
C GLN A 301 -7.99 -24.96 -11.10
N PRO A 302 -8.37 -26.18 -11.57
CA PRO A 302 -8.88 -27.22 -10.68
C PRO A 302 -7.83 -27.67 -9.64
N LEU A 303 -6.57 -27.81 -10.07
CA LEU A 303 -5.48 -28.20 -9.19
C LEU A 303 -5.19 -27.11 -8.15
N GLN A 304 -5.21 -25.83 -8.56
CA GLN A 304 -5.03 -24.72 -7.63
C GLN A 304 -6.16 -24.65 -6.61
N HIS A 305 -7.40 -24.91 -7.03
CA HIS A 305 -8.53 -24.99 -6.10
C HIS A 305 -8.31 -26.06 -5.03
N LEU A 306 -7.86 -27.25 -5.43
CA LEU A 306 -7.58 -28.34 -4.49
C LEU A 306 -6.44 -28.04 -3.51
N VAL A 307 -5.37 -27.40 -3.99
CA VAL A 307 -4.28 -26.96 -3.10
C VAL A 307 -4.82 -25.98 -2.06
N ASN A 308 -5.64 -25.04 -2.48
CA ASN A 308 -6.18 -24.04 -1.57
C ASN A 308 -7.28 -24.58 -0.64
N THR A 309 -7.95 -25.68 -0.95
CA THR A 309 -8.94 -26.31 -0.05
C THR A 309 -8.32 -27.33 0.90
N HIS A 310 -7.40 -28.17 0.42
CA HIS A 310 -6.86 -29.31 1.16
C HIS A 310 -5.46 -29.08 1.74
N LEU A 311 -4.71 -28.10 1.21
CA LEU A 311 -3.30 -27.85 1.55
C LEU A 311 -3.03 -26.42 2.02
N ILE A 312 -4.01 -25.78 2.68
CA ILE A 312 -3.97 -24.39 3.18
C ILE A 312 -2.69 -24.06 3.98
N ASN A 313 -2.20 -25.01 4.79
CA ASN A 313 -1.01 -24.82 5.64
C ASN A 313 0.31 -25.14 4.93
N THR A 314 0.30 -25.38 3.62
CA THR A 314 1.51 -25.67 2.85
C THR A 314 1.95 -24.44 2.06
N ASN A 315 3.26 -24.36 1.79
CA ASN A 315 3.83 -23.28 0.95
C ASN A 315 3.68 -23.57 -0.56
N ILE A 316 2.85 -24.55 -0.95
CA ILE A 316 2.70 -24.95 -2.33
C ILE A 316 1.76 -23.97 -3.03
N ASP A 317 2.17 -23.44 -4.17
CA ASP A 317 1.34 -22.56 -5.00
C ASP A 317 1.59 -22.82 -6.48
N ILE A 318 0.68 -23.59 -7.10
CA ILE A 318 0.83 -24.00 -8.50
C ILE A 318 0.69 -22.78 -9.42
N ALA A 319 -0.19 -21.83 -9.11
CA ALA A 319 -0.39 -20.63 -9.89
C ALA A 319 0.88 -19.77 -9.93
N VAL A 320 1.52 -19.55 -8.79
CA VAL A 320 2.71 -18.69 -8.68
C VAL A 320 3.97 -19.40 -9.16
N PHE A 321 4.32 -20.53 -8.54
CA PHE A 321 5.62 -21.17 -8.72
C PHE A 321 5.69 -22.11 -9.92
N SER A 322 4.54 -22.55 -10.45
CA SER A 322 4.49 -23.36 -11.67
C SER A 322 4.00 -22.55 -12.88
N ALA A 323 2.76 -22.05 -12.83
CA ALA A 323 2.11 -21.44 -14.01
C ALA A 323 2.74 -20.11 -14.41
N TRP A 324 2.78 -19.14 -13.48
CA TRP A 324 3.39 -17.85 -13.76
C TRP A 324 4.88 -17.97 -14.03
N ALA A 325 5.60 -18.78 -13.24
CA ALA A 325 7.04 -18.99 -13.42
C ALA A 325 7.39 -19.53 -14.82
N GLU A 326 6.61 -20.47 -15.37
CA GLU A 326 6.84 -20.96 -16.74
C GLU A 326 6.42 -19.95 -17.79
N PHE A 327 5.28 -19.29 -17.61
CA PHE A 327 4.81 -18.24 -18.50
C PHE A 327 5.85 -17.12 -18.65
N ALA A 328 6.34 -16.59 -17.53
CA ALA A 328 7.36 -15.55 -17.52
C ALA A 328 8.66 -16.05 -18.19
N PHE A 329 9.12 -17.26 -17.85
CA PHE A 329 10.32 -17.82 -18.45
C PHE A 329 10.24 -18.00 -19.97
N ILE A 330 9.13 -18.58 -20.46
CA ILE A 330 8.94 -18.82 -21.91
C ILE A 330 8.74 -17.50 -22.65
N THR A 331 7.97 -16.55 -22.13
CA THR A 331 7.76 -15.25 -22.78
C THR A 331 9.05 -14.46 -22.89
N LEU A 332 9.86 -14.42 -21.82
CA LEU A 332 11.16 -13.76 -21.81
C LEU A 332 12.17 -14.40 -22.79
N SER A 333 12.13 -15.73 -22.93
CA SER A 333 13.07 -16.47 -23.77
C SER A 333 12.64 -16.53 -25.24
N SER A 334 11.35 -16.73 -25.51
CA SER A 334 10.82 -16.96 -26.86
C SER A 334 10.44 -15.68 -27.59
N MET A 335 10.14 -14.59 -26.85
CA MET A 335 9.65 -13.33 -27.41
C MET A 335 10.40 -12.10 -26.85
N PRO A 336 11.74 -12.03 -26.92
CA PRO A 336 12.48 -10.88 -26.37
C PRO A 336 12.17 -9.56 -27.09
N THR A 337 11.79 -9.60 -28.37
CA THR A 337 11.44 -8.41 -29.17
C THR A 337 10.10 -7.79 -28.76
N LEU A 338 9.26 -8.50 -28.00
CA LEU A 338 8.00 -7.99 -27.46
C LEU A 338 8.22 -6.76 -26.56
N PHE A 339 9.29 -6.81 -25.78
CA PHE A 339 9.61 -5.82 -24.75
C PHE A 339 10.36 -4.59 -25.29
N VAL A 340 10.68 -4.56 -26.59
CA VAL A 340 11.46 -3.49 -27.21
C VAL A 340 10.52 -2.36 -27.64
N PRO A 341 10.69 -1.11 -27.15
CA PRO A 341 9.78 0.00 -27.45
C PRO A 341 10.00 0.63 -28.84
N GLY A 342 10.74 -0.04 -29.73
CA GLY A 342 11.17 0.50 -31.04
C GLY A 342 10.00 0.86 -31.96
N ILE A 343 8.84 0.22 -31.79
CA ILE A 343 7.59 0.55 -32.48
C ILE A 343 6.55 0.93 -31.41
N PRO A 344 6.37 2.23 -31.11
CA PRO A 344 5.58 2.66 -29.95
C PRO A 344 4.11 2.20 -29.95
N HIS A 345 3.42 2.25 -31.09
CA HIS A 345 1.99 1.84 -31.14
C HIS A 345 1.80 0.36 -30.83
N ARG A 346 2.67 -0.52 -31.37
CA ARG A 346 2.64 -1.96 -31.09
C ARG A 346 3.03 -2.26 -29.65
N PHE A 347 4.05 -1.57 -29.15
CA PHE A 347 4.48 -1.73 -27.76
C PHE A 347 3.34 -1.42 -26.78
N GLN A 348 2.62 -0.33 -26.98
CA GLN A 348 1.48 0.03 -26.13
C GLN A 348 0.33 -0.99 -26.24
N ALA A 349 -0.02 -1.39 -27.46
CA ALA A 349 -1.10 -2.35 -27.66
C ALA A 349 -0.77 -3.73 -27.05
N ASN A 350 0.48 -4.18 -27.18
CA ASN A 350 0.97 -5.41 -26.57
C ASN A 350 1.04 -5.28 -25.03
N TYR A 351 1.45 -4.12 -24.51
CA TYR A 351 1.45 -3.85 -23.07
C TYR A 351 0.03 -3.92 -22.49
N SER A 352 -0.94 -3.29 -23.15
CA SER A 352 -2.35 -3.32 -22.73
C SER A 352 -2.90 -4.75 -22.74
N LYS A 353 -2.55 -5.57 -23.74
CA LYS A 353 -2.93 -6.98 -23.78
C LYS A 353 -2.26 -7.83 -22.70
N ALA A 354 -1.02 -7.51 -22.35
CA ALA A 354 -0.33 -8.11 -21.22
C ALA A 354 -1.02 -7.77 -19.90
N GLU A 355 -1.40 -6.51 -19.69
CA GLU A 355 -2.13 -6.07 -18.50
C GLU A 355 -3.51 -6.75 -18.37
N GLU A 356 -4.26 -6.80 -19.46
CA GLU A 356 -5.54 -7.53 -19.53
C GLU A 356 -5.37 -9.01 -19.18
N PHE A 357 -4.35 -9.67 -19.74
CA PHE A 357 -4.04 -11.07 -19.41
C PHE A 357 -3.69 -11.25 -17.94
N VAL A 358 -2.86 -10.38 -17.36
CA VAL A 358 -2.48 -10.48 -15.94
C VAL A 358 -3.69 -10.30 -15.04
N SER A 359 -4.57 -9.33 -15.33
CA SER A 359 -5.82 -9.17 -14.58
C SER A 359 -6.67 -10.45 -14.63
N ARG A 360 -6.86 -11.01 -15.82
CA ARG A 360 -7.65 -12.25 -15.98
C ARG A 360 -6.98 -13.46 -15.35
N PHE A 361 -5.64 -13.55 -15.40
CA PHE A 361 -4.88 -14.62 -14.76
C PHE A 361 -5.06 -14.57 -13.23
N LEU A 362 -5.00 -13.37 -12.65
CA LEU A 362 -5.25 -13.15 -11.24
C LEU A 362 -6.68 -13.57 -10.87
N ASP A 363 -7.68 -13.15 -11.63
CA ASP A 363 -9.08 -13.46 -11.33
C ASP A 363 -9.46 -14.94 -11.53
N SER A 364 -8.87 -15.61 -12.53
CA SER A 364 -9.28 -16.97 -12.91
C SER A 364 -8.39 -18.07 -12.34
N VAL A 365 -7.08 -17.84 -12.21
CA VAL A 365 -6.11 -18.86 -11.77
C VAL A 365 -5.69 -18.62 -10.32
N CYS A 366 -5.46 -17.38 -9.91
CA CYS A 366 -5.17 -17.03 -8.51
C CYS A 366 -6.47 -16.84 -7.71
N ILE A 367 -7.13 -17.95 -7.37
CA ILE A 367 -8.46 -17.96 -6.74
C ILE A 367 -8.48 -17.28 -5.34
N PHE A 368 -7.36 -17.29 -4.61
CA PHE A 368 -7.26 -16.79 -3.23
C PHE A 368 -6.31 -15.59 -3.11
N GLU A 369 -6.61 -14.69 -2.18
CA GLU A 369 -5.87 -13.45 -1.95
C GLU A 369 -4.38 -13.68 -1.61
N ASP A 370 -4.08 -14.73 -0.82
CA ASP A 370 -2.70 -15.09 -0.47
C ASP A 370 -1.84 -15.39 -1.70
N SER A 371 -2.40 -16.05 -2.72
CA SER A 371 -1.68 -16.36 -3.97
C SER A 371 -1.43 -15.09 -4.79
N ILE A 372 -2.35 -14.13 -4.75
CA ILE A 372 -2.18 -12.82 -5.42
C ILE A 372 -1.06 -12.04 -4.73
N GLU A 373 -1.05 -11.97 -3.40
CA GLU A 373 0.00 -11.28 -2.65
C GLU A 373 1.37 -11.93 -2.90
N ARG A 374 1.45 -13.26 -2.85
CA ARG A 374 2.67 -14.01 -3.16
C ARG A 374 3.16 -13.74 -4.57
N LEU A 375 2.26 -13.70 -5.56
CA LEU A 375 2.63 -13.42 -6.94
C LEU A 375 3.22 -12.02 -7.10
N CYS A 376 2.51 -11.01 -6.59
CA CYS A 376 2.90 -9.61 -6.70
C CYS A 376 4.24 -9.32 -6.00
N ASN A 377 4.54 -10.05 -4.92
CA ASN A 377 5.79 -9.95 -4.20
C ASN A 377 6.92 -10.83 -4.78
N SER A 378 6.63 -11.69 -5.77
CA SER A 378 7.62 -12.59 -6.34
C SER A 378 8.61 -11.86 -7.26
N ASP A 379 9.89 -12.22 -7.15
CA ASP A 379 10.95 -11.64 -8.00
C ASP A 379 10.68 -11.86 -9.49
N ILE A 380 10.13 -13.01 -9.87
CA ILE A 380 9.82 -13.36 -11.27
C ILE A 380 8.77 -12.42 -11.85
N TYR A 381 7.71 -12.10 -11.09
CA TYR A 381 6.67 -11.15 -11.49
C TYR A 381 7.25 -9.74 -11.68
N ILE A 382 8.05 -9.28 -10.72
CA ILE A 382 8.69 -7.97 -10.75
C ILE A 382 9.68 -7.87 -11.93
N GLU A 383 10.50 -8.90 -12.16
CA GLU A 383 11.43 -8.95 -13.28
C GLU A 383 10.72 -8.91 -14.63
N TRP A 384 9.62 -9.65 -14.78
CA TRP A 384 8.84 -9.65 -16.01
C TRP A 384 8.27 -8.26 -16.33
N TRP A 385 7.70 -7.56 -15.34
CA TRP A 385 7.23 -6.19 -15.54
C TRP A 385 8.37 -5.20 -15.81
N LYS A 386 9.53 -5.36 -15.16
CA LYS A 386 10.71 -4.51 -15.42
C LYS A 386 11.24 -4.62 -16.85
N LYS A 387 10.98 -5.72 -17.55
CA LYS A 387 11.39 -5.90 -18.95
C LYS A 387 10.58 -5.01 -19.90
N TRP A 388 9.35 -4.66 -19.53
CA TRP A 388 8.62 -3.60 -20.21
C TRP A 388 9.29 -2.25 -19.92
N HIS A 389 10.17 -1.82 -20.81
CA HIS A 389 10.96 -0.60 -20.66
C HIS A 389 10.13 0.69 -20.84
N LEU A 390 9.14 0.91 -19.95
CA LEU A 390 8.23 2.05 -19.97
C LEU A 390 8.95 3.41 -20.03
N PRO A 391 10.08 3.64 -19.33
CA PRO A 391 10.82 4.90 -19.46
C PRO A 391 11.36 5.15 -20.87
N ALA A 392 11.81 4.10 -21.57
CA ALA A 392 12.32 4.18 -22.93
C ALA A 392 11.18 4.40 -23.94
N TYR A 393 10.04 3.73 -23.74
CA TYR A 393 8.81 4.00 -24.50
C TYR A 393 8.41 5.49 -24.42
N PHE A 394 8.33 6.02 -23.19
CA PHE A 394 8.01 7.43 -22.97
C PHE A 394 9.03 8.35 -23.65
N ALA A 395 10.33 8.06 -23.53
CA ALA A 395 11.39 8.88 -24.13
C ALA A 395 11.27 8.96 -25.67
N ILE A 396 10.96 7.84 -26.34
CA ILE A 396 10.76 7.81 -27.80
C ILE A 396 9.57 8.68 -28.19
N ARG A 397 8.43 8.53 -27.49
CA ARG A 397 7.22 9.31 -27.74
C ARG A 397 7.45 10.80 -27.48
N GLN A 398 8.05 11.14 -26.34
CA GLN A 398 8.38 12.51 -25.97
C GLN A 398 9.27 13.17 -27.03
N ARG A 399 10.34 12.48 -27.47
CA ARG A 399 11.23 12.99 -28.52
C ARG A 399 10.47 13.26 -29.82
N ASN A 400 9.63 12.32 -30.27
CA ASN A 400 8.85 12.49 -31.50
C ASN A 400 7.90 13.70 -31.42
N ILE A 401 7.27 13.91 -30.26
CA ILE A 401 6.39 15.06 -30.02
C ILE A 401 7.19 16.37 -30.01
N VAL A 402 8.29 16.43 -29.26
CA VAL A 402 9.14 17.63 -29.17
C VAL A 402 9.76 17.99 -30.53
N GLU A 403 10.20 16.99 -31.32
CA GLU A 403 10.69 17.22 -32.67
C GLU A 403 9.61 17.78 -33.60
N ARG A 404 8.37 17.30 -33.48
CA ARG A 404 7.24 17.83 -34.28
C ARG A 404 6.95 19.28 -33.92
N ILE A 405 6.95 19.63 -32.63
CA ILE A 405 6.73 21.00 -32.17
C ILE A 405 7.85 21.90 -32.68
N THR A 406 9.10 21.54 -32.45
CA THR A 406 10.26 22.35 -32.85
C THR A 406 10.41 22.54 -34.36
N LYS A 407 10.02 21.54 -35.18
CA LYS A 407 10.10 21.63 -36.66
C LYS A 407 8.91 22.35 -37.30
N LYS A 408 7.70 22.17 -36.77
CA LYS A 408 6.46 22.68 -37.40
C LYS A 408 5.97 23.99 -36.82
N MET A 409 6.41 24.38 -35.62
CA MET A 409 5.96 25.63 -35.03
C MET A 409 6.57 26.81 -35.80
N VAL A 410 5.72 27.52 -36.52
CA VAL A 410 6.12 28.62 -37.40
C VAL A 410 6.36 29.89 -36.56
N THR A 411 7.48 30.58 -36.78
CA THR A 411 7.83 31.87 -36.15
C THR A 411 7.78 33.05 -37.13
N ASN A 412 7.20 32.84 -38.31
CA ASN A 412 7.19 33.81 -39.41
C ASN A 412 6.47 35.13 -39.07
N GLU A 413 6.82 36.18 -39.84
CA GLU A 413 6.28 37.55 -39.74
C GLU A 413 4.78 37.66 -40.10
N GLU A 414 4.22 36.68 -40.82
CA GLU A 414 2.78 36.58 -41.09
C GLU A 414 2.17 35.49 -40.19
N TYR A 415 1.34 35.88 -39.24
CA TYR A 415 0.66 34.97 -38.30
C TYR A 415 -0.24 33.97 -39.04
N ASN A 416 -0.13 32.69 -38.68
CA ASN A 416 -0.93 31.60 -39.22
C ASN A 416 -1.50 30.72 -38.10
N THR A 417 -2.73 30.27 -38.29
CA THR A 417 -3.54 29.42 -37.39
C THR A 417 -2.98 27.99 -37.23
N GLU A 418 -1.99 27.61 -38.04
CA GLU A 418 -1.37 26.28 -38.02
C GLU A 418 -0.80 25.87 -36.65
N ASN A 419 -0.32 26.83 -35.86
CA ASN A 419 0.25 26.56 -34.54
C ASN A 419 -0.81 26.09 -33.52
N LYS A 420 -2.05 26.59 -33.60
CA LYS A 420 -3.18 26.10 -32.78
C LYS A 420 -3.49 24.64 -33.13
N LEU A 421 -3.71 24.36 -34.41
CA LEU A 421 -4.08 23.01 -34.88
C LEU A 421 -3.00 21.98 -34.52
N LEU A 422 -1.73 22.39 -34.58
CA LEU A 422 -0.61 21.55 -34.15
C LEU A 422 -0.72 21.19 -32.67
N VAL A 423 -0.92 22.16 -31.78
CA VAL A 423 -1.04 21.93 -30.33
C VAL A 423 -2.26 21.07 -30.01
N GLU A 424 -3.43 21.38 -30.59
CA GLU A 424 -4.66 20.60 -30.38
C GLU A 424 -4.48 19.15 -30.82
N SER A 425 -3.85 18.92 -31.98
CA SER A 425 -3.58 17.56 -32.49
C SER A 425 -2.65 16.76 -31.56
N ILE A 426 -1.63 17.42 -30.99
CA ILE A 426 -0.65 16.78 -30.11
C ILE A 426 -1.27 16.46 -28.76
N LEU A 427 -2.07 17.38 -28.20
CA LEU A 427 -2.79 17.15 -26.95
C LEU A 427 -3.77 15.98 -27.08
N GLY A 428 -4.46 15.87 -28.22
CA GLY A 428 -5.29 14.71 -28.54
C GLY A 428 -4.48 13.41 -28.67
N GLU A 429 -3.31 13.43 -29.31
CA GLU A 429 -2.44 12.26 -29.47
C GLU A 429 -1.89 11.74 -28.13
N ILE A 430 -1.54 12.64 -27.20
CA ILE A 430 -0.98 12.27 -25.88
C ILE A 430 -2.00 11.52 -25.02
N TRP A 431 -3.25 11.97 -25.04
CA TRP A 431 -4.34 11.42 -24.22
C TRP A 431 -5.23 10.44 -24.99
N ASP A 432 -4.74 9.92 -26.12
CA ASP A 432 -5.41 8.85 -26.84
C ASP A 432 -5.23 7.50 -26.13
N LYS A 433 -6.27 6.67 -26.18
CA LYS A 433 -6.28 5.33 -25.56
C LYS A 433 -5.19 4.41 -26.12
N ASN A 434 -4.73 4.62 -27.35
CA ASN A 434 -3.69 3.80 -27.99
C ASN A 434 -2.27 4.29 -27.71
N THR A 435 -2.11 5.43 -27.04
CA THR A 435 -0.79 5.99 -26.69
C THR A 435 -0.54 5.96 -25.19
N PHE A 436 -1.60 6.10 -24.40
CA PHE A 436 -1.54 6.19 -22.96
C PHE A 436 -1.20 4.86 -22.28
N ILE A 437 -0.49 4.97 -21.16
CA ILE A 437 -0.19 3.90 -20.21
C ILE A 437 -0.32 4.51 -18.81
N ASP A 438 -1.17 3.94 -17.96
CA ASP A 438 -1.56 4.49 -16.66
C ASP A 438 -0.37 4.77 -15.73
N LEU A 439 0.62 3.86 -15.69
CA LEU A 439 1.87 4.01 -14.92
C LEU A 439 2.72 5.21 -15.34
N LEU A 440 2.49 5.77 -16.53
CA LEU A 440 3.18 6.94 -17.08
C LEU A 440 2.33 8.21 -17.00
N SER A 441 1.13 8.18 -16.41
CA SER A 441 0.19 9.30 -16.26
C SER A 441 0.87 10.60 -15.81
N TYR A 442 1.67 10.57 -14.74
CA TYR A 442 2.38 11.75 -14.24
C TYR A 442 3.36 12.34 -15.26
N ARG A 443 3.99 11.51 -16.10
CA ARG A 443 4.92 11.96 -17.15
C ARG A 443 4.16 12.56 -18.33
N TRP A 444 3.03 11.96 -18.71
CA TRP A 444 2.13 12.50 -19.74
C TRP A 444 1.57 13.85 -19.33
N TRP A 445 1.09 13.97 -18.08
CA TRP A 445 0.62 15.25 -17.53
C TRP A 445 1.71 16.32 -17.54
N LYS A 446 2.92 15.98 -17.08
CA LYS A 446 4.07 16.88 -17.14
C LYS A 446 4.36 17.35 -18.57
N LEU A 447 4.31 16.44 -19.56
CA LEU A 447 4.55 16.78 -20.96
C LEU A 447 3.45 17.70 -21.51
N THR A 448 2.18 17.45 -21.16
CA THR A 448 1.05 18.33 -21.49
C THR A 448 1.30 19.76 -21.01
N LEU A 449 1.68 19.93 -19.74
CA LEU A 449 1.99 21.25 -19.18
C LEU A 449 3.19 21.92 -19.88
N GLN A 450 4.22 21.16 -20.23
CA GLN A 450 5.39 21.69 -20.95
C GLN A 450 5.02 22.18 -22.36
N ILE A 451 4.14 21.48 -23.06
CA ILE A 451 3.68 21.87 -24.40
C ILE A 451 2.85 23.15 -24.32
N ILE A 452 1.95 23.25 -23.34
CA ILE A 452 1.13 24.44 -23.12
C ILE A 452 2.00 25.64 -22.73
N GLN A 453 2.99 25.44 -21.85
CA GLN A 453 3.96 26.48 -21.51
C GLN A 453 4.73 26.96 -22.74
N HIS A 454 5.18 26.05 -23.60
CA HIS A 454 5.89 26.40 -24.83
C HIS A 454 5.00 27.20 -25.79
N TYR A 455 3.73 26.79 -25.94
CA TYR A 455 2.74 27.53 -26.70
C TYR A 455 2.51 28.94 -26.13
N ASN A 456 2.39 29.07 -24.81
CA ASN A 456 2.22 30.38 -24.18
C ASN A 456 3.42 31.30 -24.38
N SER A 457 4.65 30.80 -24.27
CA SER A 457 5.84 31.61 -24.54
C SER A 457 5.92 32.04 -26.01
N TYR A 458 5.47 31.21 -26.94
CA TYR A 458 5.31 31.62 -28.33
C TYR A 458 4.27 32.73 -28.49
N THR A 459 3.10 32.60 -27.85
CA THR A 459 2.05 33.61 -27.97
C THR A 459 2.44 34.93 -27.29
N GLU A 460 3.16 34.91 -26.17
CA GLU A 460 3.77 36.11 -25.54
C GLU A 460 4.74 36.80 -26.51
N ASN A 461 5.61 36.03 -27.16
CA ASN A 461 6.57 36.58 -28.11
C ASN A 461 5.90 37.20 -29.34
N ALA A 462 4.91 36.52 -29.91
CA ALA A 462 4.10 37.04 -31.02
C ALA A 462 3.38 38.35 -30.61
N MET A 463 2.78 38.36 -29.41
CA MET A 463 2.10 39.53 -28.86
C MET A 463 3.04 40.74 -28.70
N ASN A 464 4.25 40.50 -28.21
CA ASN A 464 5.28 41.53 -28.08
C ASN A 464 5.78 42.05 -29.43
N GLN A 465 5.87 41.20 -30.45
CA GLN A 465 6.21 41.62 -31.81
C GLN A 465 5.12 42.52 -32.42
N PHE A 466 3.85 42.17 -32.24
CA PHE A 466 2.73 43.03 -32.66
C PHE A 466 2.75 44.39 -31.97
N ASN A 467 3.03 44.43 -30.67
CA ASN A 467 3.12 45.69 -29.93
C ASN A 467 4.28 46.58 -30.44
N LYS A 468 5.43 45.98 -30.75
CA LYS A 468 6.57 46.72 -31.35
C LYS A 468 6.25 47.26 -32.74
N SER A 469 5.68 46.44 -33.62
CA SER A 469 5.23 46.85 -34.96
C SER A 469 4.22 48.00 -34.88
N PHE A 470 3.31 47.95 -33.90
CA PHE A 470 2.40 49.05 -33.65
C PHE A 470 3.12 50.33 -33.19
N ALA A 471 4.06 50.24 -32.25
CA ALA A 471 4.82 51.39 -31.78
C ALA A 471 5.65 52.04 -32.91
N GLU A 472 6.20 51.24 -33.83
CA GLU A 472 6.94 51.71 -35.00
C GLU A 472 6.03 52.38 -36.03
N SER A 473 4.84 51.81 -36.30
CA SER A 473 3.87 52.41 -37.22
C SER A 473 3.31 53.76 -36.75
N LYS A 474 3.18 53.99 -35.43
CA LYS A 474 2.85 55.31 -34.86
C LYS A 474 3.84 56.41 -35.25
N ASN A 475 5.12 56.07 -35.44
CA ASN A 475 6.18 57.05 -35.74
C ASN A 475 6.28 57.36 -37.24
N GLN A 476 5.82 56.46 -38.12
CA GLN A 476 5.84 56.64 -39.57
C GLN A 476 4.51 57.23 -40.07
N THR A 477 4.35 58.54 -39.88
CA THR A 477 3.40 59.45 -40.56
C THR A 477 1.89 59.20 -40.43
N ALA A 478 1.21 60.23 -39.92
CA ALA A 478 -0.24 60.45 -39.85
C ALA A 478 -0.98 60.52 -41.23
N GLN A 479 -0.39 59.96 -42.29
CA GLN A 479 -0.93 59.88 -43.65
C GLN A 479 -1.22 58.45 -44.10
N LEU A 480 -0.62 57.43 -43.46
CA LEU A 480 -0.83 56.01 -43.80
C LEU A 480 -2.12 55.42 -43.20
N PHE A 481 -2.62 55.97 -42.09
CA PHE A 481 -3.78 55.44 -41.33
C PHE A 481 -5.16 55.73 -41.94
N LYS A 482 -5.23 56.25 -43.18
CA LYS A 482 -6.50 56.58 -43.85
C LYS A 482 -7.08 55.45 -44.73
N LYS A 483 -6.37 54.33 -44.90
CA LYS A 483 -6.85 53.20 -45.73
C LYS A 483 -7.21 52.01 -44.85
N GLU A 484 -8.46 51.56 -44.98
CA GLU A 484 -9.02 50.36 -44.37
C GLU A 484 -8.13 49.11 -44.55
N SER A 485 -7.47 48.98 -45.71
CA SER A 485 -6.57 47.85 -46.00
C SER A 485 -5.32 47.78 -45.09
N ILE A 486 -4.85 48.90 -44.54
CA ILE A 486 -3.68 48.93 -43.65
C ILE A 486 -4.12 48.56 -42.23
N ILE A 487 -5.28 49.07 -41.78
CA ILE A 487 -5.90 48.71 -40.49
C ILE A 487 -6.09 47.19 -40.44
N ILE A 488 -6.73 46.61 -41.47
CA ILE A 488 -6.96 45.16 -41.58
C ILE A 488 -5.63 44.39 -41.51
N LYS A 489 -4.60 44.80 -42.25
CA LYS A 489 -3.30 44.11 -42.25
C LYS A 489 -2.62 44.11 -40.87
N SER A 490 -2.77 45.19 -40.11
CA SER A 490 -2.16 45.32 -38.78
C SER A 490 -2.93 44.61 -37.66
N THR A 491 -4.27 44.56 -37.72
CA THR A 491 -5.10 44.05 -36.61
C THR A 491 -5.55 42.62 -36.78
N LYS A 492 -5.75 42.16 -38.03
CA LYS A 492 -6.21 40.79 -38.33
C LYS A 492 -5.32 39.70 -37.71
N PRO A 493 -3.97 39.75 -37.81
CA PRO A 493 -3.10 38.75 -37.18
C PRO A 493 -3.28 38.64 -35.66
N LEU A 494 -3.52 39.76 -35.00
CA LEU A 494 -3.68 39.85 -33.55
C LEU A 494 -5.05 39.29 -33.11
N ILE A 495 -6.11 39.56 -33.87
CA ILE A 495 -7.45 39.00 -33.66
C ILE A 495 -7.42 37.47 -33.83
N LEU A 496 -6.77 36.97 -34.88
CA LEU A 496 -6.58 35.54 -35.10
C LEU A 496 -5.82 34.87 -33.94
N LEU A 497 -4.75 35.51 -33.45
CA LEU A 497 -3.99 35.01 -32.30
C LEU A 497 -4.84 34.90 -31.03
N ILE A 498 -5.65 35.90 -30.73
CA ILE A 498 -6.56 35.89 -29.57
C ILE A 498 -7.61 34.77 -29.72
N ASN A 499 -8.19 34.61 -30.90
CA ASN A 499 -9.15 33.54 -31.18
C ASN A 499 -8.48 32.15 -31.07
N ASP A 500 -7.22 32.05 -31.48
CA ASP A 500 -6.49 30.79 -31.40
C ASP A 500 -6.18 30.37 -29.97
N ILE A 501 -5.75 31.31 -29.11
CA ILE A 501 -5.55 31.04 -27.68
C ILE A 501 -6.87 30.60 -27.04
N ASN A 502 -7.98 31.27 -27.34
CA ASN A 502 -9.31 30.87 -26.88
C ASN A 502 -9.71 29.46 -27.36
N GLY A 503 -9.37 29.11 -28.59
CA GLY A 503 -9.55 27.76 -29.13
C GLY A 503 -8.76 26.71 -28.37
N VAL A 504 -7.47 26.96 -28.11
CA VAL A 504 -6.61 26.06 -27.33
C VAL A 504 -7.10 25.90 -25.89
N ILE A 505 -7.55 26.98 -25.24
CA ILE A 505 -8.19 26.91 -23.90
C ILE A 505 -9.42 25.99 -23.94
N SER A 506 -10.30 26.19 -24.93
CA SER A 506 -11.51 25.40 -25.07
C SER A 506 -11.20 23.92 -25.32
N SER A 507 -10.23 23.64 -26.20
CA SER A 507 -9.75 22.30 -26.52
C SER A 507 -9.11 21.63 -25.30
N PHE A 508 -8.25 22.34 -24.56
CA PHE A 508 -7.64 21.85 -23.32
C PHE A 508 -8.70 21.53 -22.26
N ASN A 509 -9.68 22.41 -22.04
CA ASN A 509 -10.74 22.15 -21.05
C ASN A 509 -11.62 20.96 -21.43
N ASN A 510 -11.92 20.79 -22.72
CA ASN A 510 -12.62 19.61 -23.21
C ASN A 510 -11.80 18.34 -22.98
N LEU A 511 -10.52 18.33 -23.36
CA LEU A 511 -9.62 17.20 -23.11
C LEU A 511 -9.47 16.91 -21.61
N PHE A 512 -9.36 17.95 -20.78
CA PHE A 512 -9.24 17.82 -19.34
C PHE A 512 -10.45 17.11 -18.73
N LYS A 513 -11.65 17.57 -19.10
CA LYS A 513 -12.92 17.02 -18.59
C LYS A 513 -13.23 15.62 -19.13
N PHE A 514 -13.09 15.41 -20.43
CA PHE A 514 -13.59 14.19 -21.09
C PHE A 514 -12.55 13.09 -21.30
N SER A 515 -11.25 13.40 -21.17
CA SER A 515 -10.18 12.42 -21.39
C SER A 515 -9.25 12.32 -20.19
N ILE A 516 -8.65 13.42 -19.74
CA ILE A 516 -7.59 13.40 -18.72
C ILE A 516 -8.12 12.93 -17.36
N ILE A 517 -9.24 13.51 -16.89
CA ILE A 517 -9.87 13.12 -15.62
C ILE A 517 -10.26 11.63 -15.62
N PRO A 518 -11.08 11.13 -16.57
CA PRO A 518 -11.48 9.72 -16.60
C PRO A 518 -10.30 8.76 -16.70
N MET A 519 -9.23 9.16 -17.39
CA MET A 519 -8.08 8.29 -17.65
C MET A 519 -7.09 8.25 -16.47
N ILE A 520 -7.02 9.30 -15.64
CA ILE A 520 -6.15 9.33 -14.45
C ILE A 520 -6.88 8.80 -13.21
N LEU A 521 -8.15 9.16 -13.01
CA LEU A 521 -8.92 8.81 -11.81
C LEU A 521 -9.75 7.53 -11.98
N GLY A 522 -9.93 7.04 -13.22
CA GLY A 522 -10.90 6.00 -13.54
C GLY A 522 -12.31 6.58 -13.70
N THR A 523 -13.15 5.90 -14.47
CA THR A 523 -14.53 6.36 -14.76
C THR A 523 -15.40 6.36 -13.50
N GLU A 524 -15.91 7.52 -13.10
CA GLU A 524 -17.05 7.68 -12.19
C GLU A 524 -18.41 7.62 -12.93
N ASP A 525 -18.52 6.89 -14.04
CA ASP A 525 -19.80 6.70 -14.72
C ASP A 525 -20.45 5.39 -14.27
N LYS A 526 -21.08 5.41 -13.09
CA LYS A 526 -22.14 4.46 -12.74
C LYS A 526 -23.48 5.09 -13.13
N ASP A 527 -23.86 4.98 -14.39
CA ASP A 527 -25.25 5.17 -14.84
C ASP A 527 -25.48 4.33 -16.12
N PHE A 528 -25.49 3.00 -15.96
CA PHE A 528 -26.22 2.11 -16.87
C PHE A 528 -26.75 0.93 -16.05
N GLU A 529 -28.06 0.97 -15.77
CA GLU A 529 -28.83 -0.15 -15.26
C GLU A 529 -28.82 -1.29 -16.29
N THR A 530 -28.15 -2.40 -16.00
CA THR A 530 -28.64 -3.74 -16.32
C THR A 530 -28.23 -4.73 -15.23
N PRO A 531 -29.06 -5.75 -14.93
CA PRO A 531 -28.95 -6.58 -13.75
C PRO A 531 -28.04 -7.80 -13.98
N ASP A 532 -27.43 -8.24 -12.87
CA ASP A 532 -26.86 -9.57 -12.63
C ASP A 532 -25.68 -10.02 -13.51
N LEU A 533 -24.47 -9.84 -12.97
CA LEU A 533 -23.52 -10.93 -12.62
C LEU A 533 -22.31 -10.34 -11.87
N HIS A 534 -21.82 -11.11 -10.91
CA HIS A 534 -20.95 -10.76 -9.77
C HIS A 534 -19.72 -9.84 -10.02
N PRO A 535 -19.27 -9.12 -8.97
CA PRO A 535 -18.44 -7.92 -9.09
C PRO A 535 -16.96 -8.25 -9.29
N SER A 536 -16.42 -7.86 -10.44
CA SER A 536 -14.99 -7.90 -10.78
C SER A 536 -14.38 -6.50 -10.68
N SER A 537 -14.16 -6.03 -9.45
CA SER A 537 -13.45 -4.75 -9.20
C SER A 537 -12.48 -4.77 -8.02
N ASN A 538 -12.14 -5.96 -7.50
CA ASN A 538 -11.35 -6.07 -6.26
C ASN A 538 -9.84 -6.12 -6.45
N LEU A 539 -9.30 -6.13 -7.68
CA LEU A 539 -7.84 -5.99 -7.88
C LEU A 539 -7.31 -4.56 -7.65
N LYS A 540 -8.20 -3.56 -7.55
CA LYS A 540 -7.84 -2.23 -7.01
C LYS A 540 -7.99 -2.14 -5.48
N GLN A 541 -8.57 -3.15 -4.81
CA GLN A 541 -8.95 -3.03 -3.39
C GLN A 541 -7.83 -3.26 -2.37
N ASN A 542 -6.69 -3.85 -2.75
CA ASN A 542 -5.57 -4.00 -1.81
C ASN A 542 -4.74 -2.72 -1.61
N LEU A 543 -5.22 -1.58 -2.13
CA LEU A 543 -4.81 -0.23 -1.76
C LEU A 543 -5.91 0.59 -1.04
N VAL A 544 -7.12 0.04 -0.85
CA VAL A 544 -8.36 0.81 -0.54
C VAL A 544 -8.52 1.25 0.91
N ILE A 545 -7.57 0.96 1.80
CA ILE A 545 -7.66 1.51 3.18
C ILE A 545 -7.33 3.04 3.20
N ASN A 546 -6.95 3.68 2.07
CA ASN A 546 -6.74 5.14 2.00
C ASN A 546 -7.16 5.84 0.68
N THR A 547 -7.79 5.16 -0.29
CA THR A 547 -7.98 5.69 -1.66
C THR A 547 -8.99 6.83 -1.78
N GLU A 548 -10.11 6.79 -1.07
CA GLU A 548 -11.12 7.87 -1.16
C GLU A 548 -10.54 9.26 -0.77
N SER A 549 -9.62 9.29 0.19
CA SER A 549 -8.92 10.53 0.58
C SER A 549 -7.80 10.96 -0.39
N LYS A 550 -7.20 10.00 -1.10
CA LYS A 550 -6.10 10.25 -2.04
C LYS A 550 -6.61 10.66 -3.42
N ASP A 551 -7.71 10.07 -3.87
CA ASP A 551 -8.34 10.38 -5.16
C ASP A 551 -8.98 11.77 -5.12
N THR A 552 -9.55 12.17 -3.98
CA THR A 552 -10.04 13.53 -3.73
C THR A 552 -8.93 14.58 -3.62
N GLN A 553 -7.76 14.23 -3.07
CA GLN A 553 -6.58 15.11 -3.09
C GLN A 553 -5.99 15.24 -4.49
N LEU A 554 -5.89 14.14 -5.23
CA LEU A 554 -5.35 14.11 -6.59
C LEU A 554 -6.25 14.89 -7.56
N SER A 555 -7.57 14.72 -7.49
CA SER A 555 -8.53 15.48 -8.29
C SER A 555 -8.42 16.98 -8.04
N LYS A 556 -8.26 17.39 -6.76
CA LYS A 556 -8.05 18.79 -6.39
C LYS A 556 -6.76 19.36 -6.96
N ILE A 557 -5.65 18.61 -6.89
CA ILE A 557 -4.36 19.04 -7.45
C ILE A 557 -4.45 19.19 -8.97
N LEU A 558 -5.07 18.22 -9.65
CA LEU A 558 -5.28 18.27 -11.09
C LEU A 558 -6.12 19.50 -11.49
N GLN A 559 -7.23 19.74 -10.79
CA GLN A 559 -8.08 20.91 -11.04
C GLN A 559 -7.31 22.22 -10.84
N GLN A 560 -6.55 22.37 -9.74
CA GLN A 560 -5.73 23.56 -9.50
C GLN A 560 -4.71 23.80 -10.62
N SER A 561 -4.09 22.73 -11.15
CA SER A 561 -3.14 22.86 -12.25
C SER A 561 -3.82 23.23 -13.58
N ALA A 562 -5.04 22.75 -13.84
CA ALA A 562 -5.84 23.16 -14.99
C ALA A 562 -6.30 24.63 -14.89
N ASP A 563 -6.75 25.05 -13.71
CA ASP A 563 -7.13 26.44 -13.43
C ASP A 563 -5.93 27.39 -13.64
N PHE A 564 -4.73 26.97 -13.23
CA PHE A 564 -3.50 27.72 -13.47
C PHE A 564 -3.23 27.88 -14.97
N VAL A 565 -3.33 26.79 -15.75
CA VAL A 565 -3.17 26.82 -17.22
C VAL A 565 -4.16 27.80 -17.86
N ASN A 566 -5.44 27.72 -17.48
CA ASN A 566 -6.47 28.63 -17.97
C ASN A 566 -6.13 30.08 -17.63
N SER A 567 -5.77 30.36 -16.37
CA SER A 567 -5.41 31.72 -15.93
C SER A 567 -4.20 32.29 -16.69
N MET A 568 -3.24 31.44 -17.04
CA MET A 568 -2.02 31.82 -17.74
C MET A 568 -2.32 32.19 -19.20
N LEU A 569 -3.11 31.38 -19.90
CA LEU A 569 -3.51 31.67 -21.29
C LEU A 569 -4.49 32.86 -21.36
N THR A 570 -5.39 33.02 -20.40
CA THR A 570 -6.30 34.18 -20.33
C THR A 570 -5.55 35.49 -20.15
N LYS A 571 -4.48 35.52 -19.35
CA LYS A 571 -3.63 36.74 -19.24
C LYS A 571 -3.04 37.17 -20.58
N ASN A 572 -2.69 36.21 -21.45
CA ASN A 572 -2.22 36.54 -22.79
C ASN A 572 -3.34 37.09 -23.68
N ILE A 573 -4.56 36.57 -23.56
CA ILE A 573 -5.73 37.14 -24.23
C ILE A 573 -5.95 38.59 -23.79
N ASP A 574 -5.93 38.84 -22.48
CA ASP A 574 -6.12 40.18 -21.91
C ASP A 574 -5.06 41.16 -22.43
N ASN A 575 -3.80 40.73 -22.51
CA ASN A 575 -2.71 41.53 -23.09
C ASN A 575 -2.99 41.86 -24.57
N GLY A 576 -3.47 40.90 -25.36
CA GLY A 576 -3.82 41.12 -26.77
C GLY A 576 -4.99 42.08 -26.95
N ILE A 577 -6.02 41.95 -26.11
CA ILE A 577 -7.16 42.87 -26.09
C ILE A 577 -6.69 44.29 -25.74
N ASN A 578 -5.82 44.44 -24.74
CA ASN A 578 -5.27 45.75 -24.38
C ASN A 578 -4.49 46.39 -25.54
N ILE A 579 -3.67 45.62 -26.26
CA ILE A 579 -2.95 46.11 -27.44
C ILE A 579 -3.94 46.53 -28.54
N LEU A 580 -5.00 45.75 -28.79
CA LEU A 580 -6.05 46.11 -29.76
C LEU A 580 -6.79 47.39 -29.35
N VAL A 581 -7.10 47.56 -28.06
CA VAL A 581 -7.78 48.75 -27.55
C VAL A 581 -6.88 49.99 -27.70
N GLU A 582 -5.61 49.89 -27.31
CA GLU A 582 -4.65 50.98 -27.49
C GLU A 582 -4.43 51.33 -28.96
N PHE A 583 -4.41 50.32 -29.84
CA PHE A 583 -4.36 50.47 -31.29
C PHE A 583 -5.56 51.25 -31.81
N THR A 584 -6.76 50.77 -31.50
CA THR A 584 -8.02 51.37 -31.93
C THR A 584 -8.16 52.80 -31.42
N PHE A 585 -7.83 53.03 -30.15
CA PHE A 585 -7.88 54.35 -29.54
C PHE A 585 -6.91 55.34 -30.21
N ALA A 586 -5.68 54.91 -30.53
CA ALA A 586 -4.72 55.75 -31.23
C ALA A 586 -5.22 56.16 -32.62
N LEU A 587 -5.83 55.23 -33.37
CA LEU A 587 -6.43 55.52 -34.67
C LEU A 587 -7.59 56.51 -34.55
N CYS A 588 -8.55 56.25 -33.67
CA CYS A 588 -9.70 57.14 -33.46
C CYS A 588 -9.24 58.55 -33.02
N LYS A 589 -8.21 58.64 -32.17
CA LYS A 589 -7.61 59.91 -31.74
C LYS A 589 -6.99 60.68 -32.90
N GLU A 590 -6.32 59.99 -33.83
CA GLU A 590 -5.75 60.62 -35.03
C GLU A 590 -6.86 61.18 -35.94
N HIS A 591 -7.92 60.42 -36.20
CA HIS A 591 -9.10 60.90 -36.92
C HIS A 591 -9.77 62.08 -36.21
N ALA A 592 -9.83 62.08 -34.87
CA ALA A 592 -10.38 63.18 -34.09
C ALA A 592 -9.54 64.48 -34.20
N THR A 593 -8.24 64.41 -34.52
CA THR A 593 -7.44 65.63 -34.77
C THR A 593 -7.93 66.42 -35.99
N GLN A 594 -8.63 65.77 -36.93
CA GLN A 594 -9.25 66.43 -38.09
C GLN A 594 -10.35 67.42 -37.67
N ILE A 595 -10.97 67.23 -36.49
CA ILE A 595 -11.93 68.19 -35.89
C ILE A 595 -11.28 69.56 -35.67
N LYS A 596 -9.97 69.62 -35.41
CA LYS A 596 -9.25 70.90 -35.24
C LYS A 596 -9.25 71.75 -36.52
N GLN A 597 -9.55 71.17 -37.68
CA GLN A 597 -9.65 71.87 -38.95
C GLN A 597 -11.03 72.52 -39.16
N ILE A 598 -12.05 72.13 -38.39
CA ILE A 598 -13.44 72.61 -38.53
C ILE A 598 -13.54 74.14 -38.33
N PRO A 599 -12.93 74.77 -37.31
CA PRO A 599 -12.99 76.23 -37.16
C PRO A 599 -12.39 76.99 -38.35
N SER A 600 -11.31 76.47 -38.96
CA SER A 600 -10.70 77.06 -40.15
C SER A 600 -11.60 76.93 -41.38
N MET A 601 -12.23 75.76 -41.57
CA MET A 601 -13.15 75.49 -42.67
C MET A 601 -14.40 76.40 -42.64
N TYR A 602 -14.94 76.66 -41.45
CA TYR A 602 -16.07 77.59 -41.27
C TYR A 602 -15.66 79.07 -41.33
N ARG A 603 -14.39 79.42 -41.06
CA ARG A 603 -13.89 80.80 -41.23
C ARG A 603 -13.69 81.19 -42.70
N HIS A 604 -13.35 80.24 -43.57
CA HIS A 604 -13.04 80.51 -44.99
C HIS A 604 -14.22 80.27 -45.95
N THR A 605 -15.37 79.81 -45.45
CA THR A 605 -16.56 79.57 -46.28
C THR A 605 -17.79 80.21 -45.63
N ASN A 606 -18.56 81.01 -46.37
CA ASN A 606 -19.85 81.59 -45.94
C ASN A 606 -20.95 80.49 -45.83
N ARG A 607 -20.66 79.40 -45.12
CA ARG A 607 -21.59 78.28 -44.91
C ARG A 607 -22.52 78.60 -43.74
N LYS A 608 -23.81 78.31 -43.92
CA LYS A 608 -24.84 78.46 -42.87
C LYS A 608 -24.51 77.54 -41.67
N MET A 609 -24.95 77.96 -40.48
CA MET A 609 -24.80 77.21 -39.24
C MET A 609 -25.33 75.77 -39.42
N PRO A 610 -24.56 74.72 -39.07
CA PRO A 610 -24.94 73.33 -39.35
C PRO A 610 -26.21 72.92 -38.59
N ASN A 611 -27.10 72.19 -39.28
CA ASN A 611 -28.33 71.60 -38.74
C ASN A 611 -28.30 70.04 -38.79
N LYS A 612 -27.17 69.46 -39.18
CA LYS A 612 -26.91 68.01 -39.23
C LYS A 612 -25.60 67.70 -38.51
N CYS A 613 -25.45 66.47 -38.02
CA CYS A 613 -24.19 65.99 -37.47
C CYS A 613 -23.05 66.15 -38.47
N SER A 614 -21.87 66.43 -37.93
CA SER A 614 -20.68 66.62 -38.75
C SER A 614 -20.26 65.28 -39.36
N ASP A 615 -19.97 65.26 -40.67
CA ASP A 615 -19.49 64.05 -41.37
C ASP A 615 -18.21 63.48 -40.73
N PHE A 616 -17.47 64.31 -39.99
CA PHE A 616 -16.29 63.91 -39.21
C PHE A 616 -16.61 62.93 -38.06
N VAL A 617 -17.83 62.91 -37.51
CA VAL A 617 -18.19 62.02 -36.40
C VAL A 617 -18.20 60.56 -36.84
N GLY A 618 -18.74 60.24 -38.02
CA GLY A 618 -18.69 58.88 -38.57
C GLY A 618 -17.25 58.44 -38.91
N VAL A 619 -16.44 59.37 -39.42
CA VAL A 619 -15.03 59.11 -39.78
C VAL A 619 -14.14 58.82 -38.56
N ILE A 620 -14.49 59.33 -37.37
CA ILE A 620 -13.73 59.06 -36.13
C ILE A 620 -13.90 57.62 -35.67
N PHE A 621 -15.08 57.04 -35.83
CA PHE A 621 -15.40 55.68 -35.39
C PHE A 621 -15.20 54.62 -36.47
N GLN A 622 -14.89 55.01 -37.70
CA GLN A 622 -14.62 54.08 -38.81
C GLN A 622 -13.55 53.00 -38.46
N PRO A 623 -12.44 53.29 -37.77
CA PRO A 623 -11.48 52.25 -37.36
C PRO A 623 -12.08 51.22 -36.40
N LEU A 624 -12.94 51.66 -35.49
CA LEU A 624 -13.64 50.79 -34.53
C LEU A 624 -14.61 49.86 -35.26
N GLU A 625 -15.38 50.39 -36.23
CA GLU A 625 -16.30 49.62 -37.05
C GLU A 625 -15.56 48.55 -37.88
N ILE A 626 -14.42 48.89 -38.49
CA ILE A 626 -13.59 47.94 -39.24
C ILE A 626 -13.07 46.81 -38.34
N ILE A 627 -12.53 47.13 -37.17
CA ILE A 627 -11.98 46.14 -36.23
C ILE A 627 -13.10 45.25 -35.66
N TYR A 628 -14.27 45.84 -35.37
CA TYR A 628 -15.44 45.09 -34.92
C TYR A 628 -15.94 44.12 -35.99
N ASN A 629 -16.03 44.57 -37.25
CA ASN A 629 -16.42 43.71 -38.36
C ASN A 629 -15.42 42.59 -38.60
N LEU A 630 -14.11 42.84 -38.45
CA LEU A 630 -13.08 41.80 -38.52
C LEU A 630 -13.23 40.79 -37.38
N ALA A 631 -13.39 41.26 -36.14
CA ALA A 631 -13.53 40.40 -34.98
C ALA A 631 -14.76 39.50 -35.09
N THR A 632 -15.90 40.04 -35.55
CA THR A 632 -17.15 39.28 -35.72
C THR A 632 -17.10 38.30 -36.90
N MET A 633 -16.41 38.63 -37.98
CA MET A 633 -16.18 37.71 -39.11
C MET A 633 -15.27 36.54 -38.74
N GLU A 634 -14.25 36.76 -37.89
CA GLU A 634 -13.27 35.74 -37.51
C GLU A 634 -13.68 34.93 -36.27
N SER A 635 -14.55 35.45 -35.39
CA SER A 635 -14.93 34.79 -34.14
C SER A 635 -16.01 33.69 -34.29
N GLY A 636 -16.65 33.54 -35.46
CA GLY A 636 -17.70 32.54 -35.65
C GLY A 636 -18.85 32.67 -34.63
N THR A 637 -19.68 33.69 -34.80
CA THR A 637 -21.01 33.91 -34.16
C THR A 637 -21.11 34.07 -32.62
N ASP A 638 -21.65 35.24 -32.25
CA ASP A 638 -22.65 35.50 -31.20
C ASP A 638 -22.30 35.76 -29.72
N LYS A 639 -21.05 35.71 -29.24
CA LYS A 639 -20.77 36.05 -27.82
C LYS A 639 -20.27 37.46 -27.51
N LEU A 640 -19.85 38.23 -28.51
CA LEU A 640 -19.57 39.68 -28.36
C LEU A 640 -20.81 40.58 -28.57
N MET A 641 -21.93 39.97 -28.95
CA MET A 641 -23.13 40.70 -29.38
C MET A 641 -23.91 41.33 -28.21
N ASN A 642 -23.73 40.92 -26.94
CA ASN A 642 -24.63 41.32 -25.85
C ASN A 642 -24.11 42.38 -24.88
N GLU A 643 -22.80 42.50 -24.65
CA GLU A 643 -22.26 43.52 -23.71
C GLU A 643 -21.83 44.82 -24.42
N GLN A 644 -21.46 44.75 -25.71
CA GLN A 644 -20.98 45.93 -26.45
C GLN A 644 -22.01 46.54 -27.42
N THR A 645 -23.08 45.83 -27.81
CA THR A 645 -24.24 46.49 -28.43
C THR A 645 -24.92 47.46 -27.47
N LEU A 646 -24.77 47.27 -26.16
CA LEU A 646 -25.16 48.26 -25.15
C LEU A 646 -24.26 49.49 -25.23
N LEU A 647 -22.92 49.34 -25.22
CA LEU A 647 -21.98 50.47 -25.31
C LEU A 647 -22.04 51.21 -26.65
N TYR A 648 -22.29 50.52 -27.77
CA TYR A 648 -22.47 51.14 -29.08
C TYR A 648 -23.84 51.83 -29.18
N ARG A 649 -24.92 51.22 -28.69
CA ARG A 649 -26.22 51.92 -28.55
C ARG A 649 -26.15 53.07 -27.58
N ASP A 650 -25.40 52.97 -26.49
CA ASP A 650 -25.30 53.99 -25.46
C ASP A 650 -24.41 55.13 -25.94
N SER A 651 -23.33 54.87 -26.68
CA SER A 651 -22.53 55.93 -27.31
C SER A 651 -23.25 56.58 -28.49
N GLU A 652 -24.01 55.82 -29.29
CA GLU A 652 -24.87 56.35 -30.35
C GLU A 652 -26.09 57.08 -29.77
N GLN A 653 -26.68 56.60 -28.65
CA GLN A 653 -27.74 57.31 -27.91
C GLN A 653 -27.20 58.55 -27.22
N VAL A 654 -26.00 58.53 -26.66
CA VAL A 654 -25.37 59.72 -26.05
C VAL A 654 -24.98 60.73 -27.13
N ALA A 655 -24.52 60.28 -28.30
CA ALA A 655 -24.31 61.13 -29.47
C ALA A 655 -25.63 61.72 -29.99
N ASN A 656 -26.71 60.93 -30.05
CA ASN A 656 -28.04 61.39 -30.47
C ASN A 656 -28.75 62.24 -29.40
N GLN A 657 -28.52 62.00 -28.11
CA GLN A 657 -29.04 62.80 -26.99
C GLN A 657 -28.31 64.15 -26.90
N SER A 658 -27.00 64.17 -27.14
CA SER A 658 -26.25 65.43 -27.29
C SER A 658 -26.69 66.19 -28.55
N GLN A 659 -27.10 65.49 -29.62
CA GLN A 659 -27.71 66.08 -30.81
C GLN A 659 -29.09 66.73 -30.51
N ASN A 660 -29.91 66.10 -29.65
CA ASN A 660 -31.19 66.65 -29.19
C ASN A 660 -31.02 67.83 -28.20
N GLN A 661 -29.97 67.82 -27.37
CA GLN A 661 -29.63 68.94 -26.47
C GLN A 661 -29.05 70.17 -27.22
N VAL A 662 -28.31 69.97 -28.30
CA VAL A 662 -27.83 71.06 -29.17
C VAL A 662 -28.96 71.65 -30.04
N CYS A 663 -29.97 70.86 -30.40
CA CYS A 663 -31.18 71.37 -31.05
C CYS A 663 -32.10 72.14 -30.09
N SER A 664 -32.17 71.76 -28.81
CA SER A 664 -33.00 72.46 -27.81
C SER A 664 -32.35 73.73 -27.25
N THR A 665 -31.02 73.85 -27.31
CA THR A 665 -30.30 75.11 -26.97
C THR A 665 -30.48 76.22 -28.02
N LYS A 666 -31.00 75.92 -29.22
CA LYS A 666 -31.48 76.95 -30.19
C LYS A 666 -32.82 77.59 -29.78
N MET A 667 -33.55 77.04 -28.80
CA MET A 667 -34.76 77.67 -28.27
C MET A 667 -34.52 78.59 -27.06
N ILE A 668 -33.31 78.60 -26.49
CA ILE A 668 -33.01 79.36 -25.24
C ILE A 668 -31.84 80.33 -25.46
N SER A 669 -31.86 81.08 -26.57
CA SER A 669 -31.01 82.28 -26.75
C SER A 669 -31.82 83.58 -26.85
N LYS A 670 -32.98 83.62 -26.18
CA LYS A 670 -33.69 84.87 -25.83
C LYS A 670 -33.82 84.98 -24.30
N SER A 671 -32.69 85.13 -23.62
CA SER A 671 -32.56 86.04 -22.48
C SER A 671 -31.12 86.03 -22.02
N LYS A 672 -30.56 87.23 -21.93
CA LYS A 672 -29.25 87.51 -21.37
C LYS A 672 -29.32 87.40 -19.84
N ASP A 673 -28.12 87.22 -19.31
CA ASP A 673 -27.68 87.54 -17.96
C ASP A 673 -27.84 86.46 -16.89
N ASN A 674 -26.66 86.14 -16.34
CA ASN A 674 -26.37 85.86 -14.94
C ASN A 674 -26.19 84.40 -14.45
N TYR A 675 -24.89 84.13 -14.19
CA TYR A 675 -24.31 83.46 -13.02
C TYR A 675 -24.25 81.91 -12.93
N PHE A 676 -22.99 81.44 -12.98
CA PHE A 676 -22.33 80.52 -12.03
C PHE A 676 -22.63 79.01 -12.01
N MET A 677 -21.51 78.26 -11.94
CA MET A 677 -21.34 76.84 -11.56
C MET A 677 -21.88 75.80 -12.58
N MET A 678 -21.20 74.72 -12.96
CA MET A 678 -20.01 74.04 -12.46
C MET A 678 -19.21 73.49 -13.66
N PHE A 679 -17.91 73.78 -13.70
CA PHE A 679 -16.92 72.90 -14.29
C PHE A 679 -16.43 71.99 -13.16
N HIS A 680 -16.89 70.74 -13.12
CA HIS A 680 -16.20 69.64 -12.48
C HIS A 680 -16.91 68.34 -12.87
N ILE A 681 -16.26 67.53 -13.70
CA ILE A 681 -16.09 66.09 -13.48
C ILE A 681 -14.78 65.73 -14.18
N THR A 682 -13.75 65.74 -13.34
CA THR A 682 -12.51 64.98 -13.45
C THR A 682 -12.79 63.48 -13.49
N THR A 683 -11.82 62.72 -14.02
CA THR A 683 -11.57 61.28 -13.83
C THR A 683 -12.58 60.29 -14.44
N ILE A 684 -12.14 59.57 -15.48
CA ILE A 684 -11.77 58.13 -15.48
C ILE A 684 -10.73 57.91 -16.57
#